data_AF-A0A3E1K8F5-F1
#
_entry.id   AF-A0A3E1K8F5-F1
#
_cell.length_a   1.000
_cell.length_b   1.000
_cell.length_c   1.000
_cell.angle_alpha   90.00
_cell.angle_beta   90.00
_cell.angle_gamma   90.00
#
_symmetry.space_group_name_H-M   'P 1'
#
loop_
_entity.id
_entity.type
_entity.pdbx_description
1 polymer ?
#
loop_
_entity_poly.entity_id
_entity_poly.type
_entity_poly.pdbx_seq_one_letter_code
_entity_poly.pdbx_strand_id
1 'polypeptide(L)'
;MKSGLRSACLLLVLATLAGPAHAQPLPEDVLALHWHPATADRARNRTLAAAAWLERSGDPADWQQTVEAISLRLQPAMERIGPVRVSLGDGLMAWLVRQREVNLGQSGNGFPQPGLGGIGELLEAEHAAGELARKRVVAAYRAEAVWSRAAEALGEEAAAGIEAFWAPLLAELDGDAGNGSVAAHAREQAERVRALAAASSEAERIRIHDAVLLAEARHAWETGRLLDSVWSAFEALARLTQVDEPAGGIAAEWSTWLESIEGEQGAELRLVDVDLPVVMALLGDAADYLASPGHASQSAIAELADTYARLALFAPDLAFYLDQPVREGVRQVISTCNPDPLLVGPLPREVFERCARNLENMLAGDLGTEELVGGAQGPFAAEFLRRELGLVSWQRAAYLDGHLNWLLEAQCQPPEWINVLEWSLLADHLVRWVSQRPVFFTGSGWRDTVDRLAEQMRDQATAHAEWIDCVTGRGSSRRDPVVRLIARHRAALLDVENLLLEARSSFYENATRPGADIELDGPADQVTAYRPQDLVIGPCPEANTCGSRVALPVSRALLGLFPNAFLLADQVGMGELHLCYDQVRWVERSMEPARRSASRVANYFGRLSFDLVGTFAGEGDARTVFRYRLTDSETRHYLFGSADEAILGEDCPIERVGRSVASNLPEDHPGLVPNRLTYFTSTPTTPEAELLANWDQGAEWRDWFVTGRRVERVEAADPGDMEVAVQAELADLVNRRERQMVAPLINPPRSGDADPLVLAMSRVADTAALLRRMLELHYPRLIRQHAPIRSMLAGEAGLVTRDRVRLLRDQGVAASRMPELGLERAERLSSAWLDLPEALREQGQRAPEIDYSLERLSKLQREMGQ
;
A
#
# COMPACT_ATOMS: atom_id res chain seq x y z
N MET A 1 -74.10 78.62 40.12
CA MET A 1 -72.76 79.10 39.68
C MET A 1 -72.12 77.97 38.87
N LYS A 2 -72.22 78.04 37.53
CA LYS A 2 -71.09 78.23 36.58
C LYS A 2 -70.06 77.08 36.65
N SER A 3 -70.16 76.06 35.77
CA SER A 3 -69.49 75.92 34.43
C SER A 3 -68.10 75.28 34.55
N GLY A 4 -67.64 74.31 33.75
CA GLY A 4 -68.14 73.62 32.55
C GLY A 4 -67.25 72.39 32.27
N LEU A 5 -67.81 71.31 31.72
CA LEU A 5 -67.62 70.85 30.33
C LEU A 5 -66.26 71.22 29.67
N ARG A 6 -65.41 70.20 29.43
CA ARG A 6 -64.90 69.81 28.10
C ARG A 6 -63.98 68.57 28.18
N SER A 7 -64.03 67.80 27.09
CA SER A 7 -63.16 66.66 26.72
C SER A 7 -63.53 65.27 27.23
N ALA A 8 -64.68 64.78 26.73
CA ALA A 8 -64.85 63.37 26.38
C ALA A 8 -64.51 63.21 24.89
N CYS A 9 -63.30 62.72 24.58
CA CYS A 9 -62.88 62.13 23.30
C CYS A 9 -61.39 61.73 23.43
N LEU A 10 -61.01 60.55 22.93
CA LEU A 10 -59.72 59.86 23.06
C LEU A 10 -59.46 59.15 24.41
N LEU A 11 -59.98 57.92 24.54
CA LEU A 11 -59.33 56.83 25.31
C LEU A 11 -60.00 55.50 24.93
N LEU A 12 -60.10 55.26 23.62
CA LEU A 12 -60.43 53.96 23.02
C LEU A 12 -59.64 53.93 21.71
N VAL A 13 -58.87 52.85 21.49
CA VAL A 13 -57.77 52.66 20.51
C VAL A 13 -56.39 52.91 21.12
N LEU A 14 -55.91 51.93 21.89
CA LEU A 14 -54.50 51.53 22.02
C LEU A 14 -54.46 50.17 22.75
N ALA A 15 -55.17 49.20 22.16
CA ALA A 15 -55.07 47.79 22.49
C ALA A 15 -55.00 47.01 21.17
N THR A 16 -54.05 47.40 20.32
CA THR A 16 -53.60 46.58 19.19
C THR A 16 -52.46 45.71 19.69
N LEU A 17 -52.79 44.46 19.99
CA LEU A 17 -52.01 43.26 19.66
C LEU A 17 -50.51 43.49 19.42
N ALA A 18 -49.72 43.63 20.49
CA ALA A 18 -48.33 43.21 20.45
C ALA A 18 -48.32 41.71 20.77
N GLY A 19 -48.67 40.89 19.77
CA GLY A 19 -48.22 39.50 19.78
C GLY A 19 -46.69 39.49 19.69
N PRO A 20 -46.00 38.45 20.19
CA PRO A 20 -44.55 38.34 19.99
C PRO A 20 -44.27 38.47 18.49
N ALA A 21 -43.48 39.46 18.10
CA ALA A 21 -43.01 39.60 16.73
C ALA A 21 -42.28 38.29 16.40
N HIS A 22 -42.91 37.45 15.58
CA HIS A 22 -42.25 36.23 15.13
C HIS A 22 -41.08 36.69 14.25
N ALA A 23 -39.86 36.35 14.64
CA ALA A 23 -38.68 36.61 13.84
C ALA A 23 -38.92 36.06 12.42
N GLN A 24 -38.59 36.85 11.40
CA GLN A 24 -38.68 36.38 10.02
C GLN A 24 -37.70 35.21 9.83
N PRO A 25 -38.10 34.15 9.10
CA PRO A 25 -37.21 33.03 8.81
C PRO A 25 -36.01 33.51 7.99
N LEU A 26 -34.86 32.84 8.13
CA LEU A 26 -33.69 33.20 7.32
C LEU A 26 -33.99 33.02 5.82
N PRO A 27 -33.42 33.89 4.96
CA PRO A 27 -33.41 33.64 3.52
C PRO A 27 -32.81 32.27 3.19
N GLU A 28 -33.38 31.60 2.20
CA GLU A 28 -32.96 30.24 1.83
C GLU A 28 -31.51 30.16 1.36
N ASP A 29 -31.07 31.14 0.57
CA ASP A 29 -29.69 31.18 0.08
C ASP A 29 -28.69 31.31 1.24
N VAL A 30 -29.05 31.96 2.36
CA VAL A 30 -28.19 32.04 3.56
C VAL A 30 -28.04 30.67 4.22
N LEU A 31 -29.13 29.88 4.29
CA LEU A 31 -29.05 28.50 4.79
C LEU A 31 -28.26 27.62 3.82
N ALA A 32 -28.39 27.82 2.50
CA ALA A 32 -27.67 27.06 1.47
C ALA A 32 -26.15 27.22 1.57
N LEU A 33 -25.67 28.37 2.06
CA LEU A 33 -24.24 28.61 2.31
C LEU A 33 -23.60 27.54 3.21
N HIS A 34 -24.36 26.89 4.10
CA HIS A 34 -23.87 25.86 5.04
C HIS A 34 -23.62 24.50 4.40
N TRP A 35 -24.08 24.31 3.16
CA TRP A 35 -24.05 23.04 2.44
C TRP A 35 -23.22 23.14 1.15
N HIS A 36 -23.05 24.35 0.61
CA HIS A 36 -22.22 24.58 -0.57
C HIS A 36 -20.71 24.44 -0.25
N PRO A 37 -19.94 23.62 -0.98
CA PRO A 37 -18.52 23.35 -0.67
C PRO A 37 -17.63 24.60 -0.54
N ALA A 38 -17.86 25.63 -1.36
CA ALA A 38 -17.06 26.86 -1.33
C ALA A 38 -17.30 27.75 -0.09
N THR A 39 -18.46 27.62 0.56
CA THR A 39 -18.90 28.53 1.64
C THR A 39 -19.18 27.83 2.96
N ALA A 40 -19.38 26.51 2.95
CA ALA A 40 -19.88 25.72 4.09
C ALA A 40 -19.06 25.92 5.36
N ASP A 41 -17.73 25.87 5.29
CA ASP A 41 -16.89 26.00 6.47
C ASP A 41 -16.99 27.39 7.11
N ARG A 42 -16.98 28.45 6.29
CA ARG A 42 -17.14 29.83 6.77
C ARG A 42 -18.54 30.07 7.32
N ALA A 43 -19.57 29.56 6.66
CA ALA A 43 -20.94 29.68 7.13
C ALA A 43 -21.16 28.96 8.47
N ARG A 44 -20.67 27.72 8.60
CA ARG A 44 -20.76 26.95 9.85
C ARG A 44 -19.96 27.60 10.99
N ASN A 45 -18.78 28.15 10.72
CA ASN A 45 -17.99 28.90 11.71
C ASN A 45 -18.73 30.15 12.20
N ARG A 46 -19.32 30.93 11.28
CA ARG A 46 -20.13 32.11 11.61
C ARG A 46 -21.36 31.76 12.45
N THR A 47 -22.04 30.66 12.13
CA THR A 47 -23.18 30.18 12.91
C THR A 47 -22.76 29.67 14.29
N LEU A 48 -21.63 28.99 14.40
CA LEU A 48 -21.07 28.59 15.69
C LEU A 48 -20.66 29.81 16.53
N ALA A 49 -20.08 30.83 15.90
CA ALA A 49 -19.74 32.09 16.54
C ALA A 49 -20.99 32.88 17.01
N ALA A 50 -22.06 32.89 16.21
CA ALA A 50 -23.34 33.47 16.60
C ALA A 50 -23.95 32.74 17.81
N ALA A 51 -23.87 31.42 17.85
CA ALA A 51 -24.29 30.64 19.03
C ALA A 51 -23.49 31.03 20.28
N ALA A 52 -22.17 31.18 20.17
CA ALA A 52 -21.30 31.61 21.28
C ALA A 52 -21.61 33.04 21.76
N TRP A 53 -21.95 33.95 20.84
CA TRP A 53 -22.39 35.32 21.17
C TRP A 53 -23.71 35.31 21.96
N LEU A 54 -24.68 34.49 21.53
CA LEU A 54 -25.97 34.32 22.21
C LEU A 54 -25.82 33.77 23.64
N GLU A 55 -24.85 32.91 23.91
CA GLU A 55 -24.57 32.40 25.26
C GLU A 55 -24.15 33.49 26.25
N ARG A 56 -23.42 34.50 25.76
CA ARG A 56 -22.82 35.57 26.58
C ARG A 56 -23.74 36.77 26.80
N SER A 57 -24.97 36.75 26.26
CA SER A 57 -25.89 37.91 26.27
C SER A 57 -25.23 39.18 25.71
N GLY A 58 -24.49 39.03 24.60
CA GLY A 58 -23.66 40.11 24.05
C GLY A 58 -24.44 41.36 23.64
N ASP A 59 -23.75 42.49 23.55
CA ASP A 59 -24.33 43.79 23.18
C ASP A 59 -24.87 43.74 21.74
N PRO A 60 -26.18 44.02 21.52
CA PRO A 60 -26.76 44.13 20.18
C PRO A 60 -26.10 45.18 19.29
N ALA A 61 -25.41 46.20 19.83
CA ALA A 61 -24.79 47.25 19.02
C ALA A 61 -23.57 46.76 18.21
N ASP A 62 -22.76 45.86 18.79
CA ASP A 62 -21.47 45.41 18.22
C ASP A 62 -21.50 43.93 17.80
N TRP A 63 -22.69 43.37 17.57
CA TRP A 63 -22.87 41.94 17.34
C TRP A 63 -22.09 41.43 16.12
N GLN A 64 -22.08 42.17 14.99
CA GLN A 64 -21.39 41.75 13.77
C GLN A 64 -19.89 41.62 13.99
N GLN A 65 -19.28 42.65 14.61
CA GLN A 65 -17.85 42.66 14.92
C GLN A 65 -17.50 41.55 15.91
N THR A 66 -18.36 41.30 16.89
CA THR A 66 -18.15 40.25 17.90
C THR A 66 -18.24 38.86 17.29
N VAL A 67 -19.26 38.59 16.47
CA VAL A 67 -19.43 37.30 15.78
C VAL A 67 -18.28 37.04 14.82
N GLU A 68 -17.85 38.03 14.04
CA GLU A 68 -16.71 37.88 13.13
C GLU A 68 -15.40 37.66 13.92
N ALA A 69 -15.18 38.37 15.03
CA ALA A 69 -14.02 38.16 15.89
C ALA A 69 -13.99 36.74 16.49
N ILE A 70 -15.14 36.22 16.93
CA ILE A 70 -15.24 34.83 17.42
C ILE A 70 -15.00 33.84 16.27
N SER A 71 -15.56 34.09 15.08
CA SER A 71 -15.35 33.26 13.89
C SER A 71 -13.86 33.18 13.50
N LEU A 72 -13.14 34.31 13.56
CA LEU A 72 -11.69 34.34 13.34
C LEU A 72 -10.92 33.58 14.41
N ARG A 73 -11.35 33.62 15.69
CA ARG A 73 -10.76 32.81 16.77
C ARG A 73 -10.98 31.31 16.60
N LEU A 74 -12.04 30.89 15.89
CA LEU A 74 -12.29 29.47 15.60
C LEU A 74 -11.32 28.91 14.53
N GLN A 75 -10.81 29.76 13.64
CA GLN A 75 -10.03 29.31 12.48
C GLN A 75 -8.77 28.49 12.86
N PRO A 76 -7.91 28.92 13.81
CA PRO A 76 -6.75 28.11 14.22
C PRO A 76 -7.12 26.76 14.82
N ALA A 77 -8.28 26.65 15.47
CA ALA A 77 -8.79 25.36 15.94
C ALA A 77 -9.20 24.46 14.76
N MET A 78 -9.83 25.02 13.73
CA MET A 78 -10.23 24.26 12.53
C MET A 78 -9.04 23.85 11.66
N GLU A 79 -7.99 24.67 11.58
CA GLU A 79 -6.74 24.29 10.89
C GLU A 79 -6.09 23.04 11.49
N ARG A 80 -6.22 22.84 12.81
CA ARG A 80 -5.76 21.62 13.53
C ARG A 80 -6.63 20.38 13.28
N ILE A 81 -7.82 20.55 12.70
CA ILE A 81 -8.67 19.43 12.27
C ILE A 81 -8.33 19.02 10.84
N GLY A 82 -7.83 19.96 10.04
CA GLY A 82 -7.47 19.74 8.65
C GLY A 82 -8.70 19.76 7.72
N PRO A 83 -8.49 19.41 6.44
CA PRO A 83 -9.52 19.50 5.39
C PRO A 83 -10.47 18.30 5.42
N VAL A 84 -10.99 17.93 6.60
CA VAL A 84 -11.90 16.79 6.77
C VAL A 84 -13.31 17.23 7.15
N ARG A 85 -14.30 16.51 6.62
CA ARG A 85 -15.69 16.63 7.05
C ARG A 85 -15.91 15.73 8.27
N VAL A 86 -15.87 16.34 9.46
CA VAL A 86 -16.13 15.63 10.72
C VAL A 86 -17.50 14.93 10.69
N SER A 87 -17.49 13.61 10.85
CA SER A 87 -18.69 12.81 11.13
C SER A 87 -18.97 12.80 12.63
N LEU A 88 -20.24 12.87 13.03
CA LEU A 88 -20.62 12.66 14.44
C LEU A 88 -20.53 11.18 14.84
N GLY A 89 -20.48 10.29 13.84
CA GLY A 89 -20.20 8.87 13.99
C GLY A 89 -18.80 8.54 14.47
N ASP A 90 -17.82 9.41 14.22
CA ASP A 90 -16.43 9.20 14.64
C ASP A 90 -16.25 9.46 16.14
N GLY A 91 -15.70 8.48 16.87
CA GLY A 91 -15.62 8.45 18.33
C GLY A 91 -16.74 7.67 19.04
N LEU A 92 -17.70 7.08 18.30
CA LEU A 92 -18.87 6.40 18.88
C LEU A 92 -18.61 5.01 19.46
N MET A 93 -17.37 4.53 19.54
CA MET A 93 -17.06 3.18 20.04
C MET A 93 -17.77 2.88 21.37
N ALA A 94 -17.63 3.78 22.35
CA ALA A 94 -18.22 3.58 23.67
C ALA A 94 -19.75 3.49 23.63
N TRP A 95 -20.37 4.30 22.77
CA TRP A 95 -21.81 4.26 22.54
C TRP A 95 -22.24 2.92 21.90
N LEU A 96 -21.55 2.45 20.86
CA LEU A 96 -21.86 1.18 20.17
C LEU A 96 -21.76 -0.02 21.12
N VAL A 97 -20.67 -0.10 21.90
CA VAL A 97 -20.47 -1.18 22.88
C VAL A 97 -21.60 -1.19 23.89
N ARG A 98 -21.98 -0.01 24.41
CA ARG A 98 -23.10 0.10 25.35
C ARG A 98 -24.41 -0.39 24.73
N GLN A 99 -24.71 -0.04 23.49
CA GLN A 99 -25.98 -0.41 22.84
C GLN A 99 -26.12 -1.94 22.66
N ARG A 100 -25.00 -2.67 22.60
CA ARG A 100 -24.94 -4.13 22.54
C ARG A 100 -25.18 -4.81 23.91
N GLU A 101 -25.03 -4.09 25.02
CA GLU A 101 -25.23 -4.63 26.37
C GLU A 101 -26.72 -4.63 26.77
N VAL A 102 -27.39 -5.76 26.55
CA VAL A 102 -28.86 -5.97 26.71
C VAL A 102 -29.41 -5.64 28.11
N ASN A 103 -28.61 -5.74 29.18
CA ASN A 103 -29.11 -5.72 30.56
C ASN A 103 -29.36 -4.31 31.15
N LEU A 104 -29.16 -3.25 30.38
CA LEU A 104 -29.03 -1.89 30.92
C LEU A 104 -29.90 -0.83 30.22
N GLY A 105 -30.84 -1.27 29.38
CA GLY A 105 -31.76 -0.38 28.68
C GLY A 105 -32.73 0.33 29.63
N GLN A 106 -32.33 1.48 30.18
CA GLN A 106 -33.25 2.58 30.52
C GLN A 106 -32.54 3.90 30.84
N SER A 107 -33.17 4.99 30.37
CA SER A 107 -32.88 6.42 30.57
C SER A 107 -31.65 7.00 29.86
N GLY A 108 -31.78 7.25 28.54
CA GLY A 108 -30.88 8.11 27.77
C GLY A 108 -30.65 7.69 26.31
N ASN A 109 -31.65 7.09 25.66
CA ASN A 109 -31.52 6.28 24.43
C ASN A 109 -31.41 7.11 23.11
N GLY A 110 -30.92 8.35 23.16
CA GLY A 110 -30.74 9.14 21.93
C GLY A 110 -29.39 8.87 21.27
N PHE A 111 -29.31 8.98 19.93
CA PHE A 111 -28.02 9.18 19.27
C PHE A 111 -27.34 10.42 19.87
N PRO A 112 -26.06 10.32 20.27
CA PRO A 112 -25.40 11.40 20.98
C PRO A 112 -25.08 12.55 20.02
N GLN A 113 -25.71 13.69 20.24
CA GLN A 113 -25.47 14.91 19.47
C GLN A 113 -24.89 16.03 20.36
N PRO A 114 -23.87 16.75 19.88
CA PRO A 114 -23.35 17.91 20.58
C PRO A 114 -24.42 19.00 20.72
N GLY A 115 -24.60 19.50 21.94
CA GLY A 115 -25.27 20.78 22.13
C GLY A 115 -24.40 21.93 21.64
N LEU A 116 -25.01 23.07 21.28
CA LEU A 116 -24.26 24.30 20.98
C LEU A 116 -23.82 25.06 22.24
N GLY A 117 -24.08 24.52 23.44
CA GLY A 117 -23.67 25.04 24.75
C GLY A 117 -22.15 25.01 25.00
N GLY A 118 -21.60 26.02 25.67
CA GLY A 118 -20.24 26.06 26.23
C GLY A 118 -19.14 26.35 25.20
N ILE A 119 -19.47 27.00 24.08
CA ILE A 119 -18.49 27.32 23.03
C ILE A 119 -17.46 28.31 23.54
N GLY A 120 -17.92 29.27 24.36
CA GLY A 120 -17.05 30.28 24.96
C GLY A 120 -15.92 29.71 25.81
N GLU A 121 -16.16 28.60 26.53
CA GLU A 121 -15.15 27.91 27.34
C GLU A 121 -14.16 27.16 26.46
N LEU A 122 -14.65 26.45 25.43
CA LEU A 122 -13.81 25.72 24.49
C LEU A 122 -12.89 26.64 23.68
N LEU A 123 -13.29 27.89 23.42
CA LEU A 123 -12.46 28.88 22.73
C LEU A 123 -11.25 29.35 23.56
N GLU A 124 -11.31 29.21 24.88
CA GLU A 124 -10.20 29.53 25.78
C GLU A 124 -9.33 28.28 26.08
N ALA A 125 -9.84 27.07 25.76
CA ALA A 125 -9.13 25.82 26.01
C ALA A 125 -8.11 25.51 24.90
N GLU A 126 -6.85 25.35 25.30
CA GLU A 126 -5.80 24.80 24.46
C GLU A 126 -6.18 23.34 24.12
N HIS A 127 -6.22 22.99 22.83
CA HIS A 127 -6.61 21.65 22.32
C HIS A 127 -8.10 21.25 22.32
N ALA A 128 -9.04 22.18 22.34
CA ALA A 128 -10.49 21.90 22.16
C ALA A 128 -10.97 21.78 20.69
N ALA A 129 -10.05 21.65 19.74
CA ALA A 129 -10.34 21.68 18.31
C ALA A 129 -11.38 20.62 17.89
N GLY A 130 -11.27 19.39 18.42
CA GLY A 130 -12.16 18.28 18.06
C GLY A 130 -13.60 18.48 18.54
N GLU A 131 -13.78 18.90 19.80
CA GLU A 131 -15.09 19.26 20.37
C GLU A 131 -15.75 20.41 19.59
N LEU A 132 -14.98 21.45 19.24
CA LEU A 132 -15.46 22.56 18.41
C LEU A 132 -15.87 22.08 17.01
N ALA A 133 -15.11 21.17 16.40
CA ALA A 133 -15.42 20.64 15.08
C ALA A 133 -16.69 19.79 15.07
N ARG A 134 -16.93 18.99 16.11
CA ARG A 134 -18.20 18.28 16.30
C ARG A 134 -19.38 19.25 16.42
N LYS A 135 -19.24 20.34 17.19
CA LYS A 135 -20.26 21.40 17.29
C LYS A 135 -20.47 22.14 15.97
N ARG A 136 -19.42 22.34 15.17
CA ARG A 136 -19.49 22.95 13.83
C ARG A 136 -20.37 22.14 12.87
N VAL A 137 -20.38 20.81 12.97
CA VAL A 137 -21.29 19.95 12.19
C VAL A 137 -22.74 20.25 12.57
N VAL A 138 -23.04 20.30 13.87
CA VAL A 138 -24.39 20.61 14.38
C VAL A 138 -24.83 22.03 14.02
N ALA A 139 -23.90 22.97 13.88
CA ALA A 139 -24.21 24.35 13.49
C ALA A 139 -24.95 24.43 12.14
N ALA A 140 -24.63 23.55 11.17
CA ALA A 140 -25.36 23.50 9.89
C ALA A 140 -26.84 23.11 10.09
N TYR A 141 -27.10 22.08 10.89
CA TYR A 141 -28.46 21.60 11.20
C TYR A 141 -29.27 22.57 12.09
N ARG A 142 -28.59 23.46 12.82
CA ARG A 142 -29.19 24.40 13.77
C ARG A 142 -29.16 25.85 13.29
N ALA A 143 -28.70 26.10 12.06
CA ALA A 143 -28.52 27.45 11.53
C ALA A 143 -29.80 28.29 11.64
N GLU A 144 -30.94 27.75 11.21
CA GLU A 144 -32.25 28.44 11.30
C GLU A 144 -32.57 28.86 12.74
N ALA A 145 -32.43 27.94 13.69
CA ALA A 145 -32.74 28.19 15.10
C ALA A 145 -31.77 29.20 15.75
N VAL A 146 -30.48 29.13 15.42
CA VAL A 146 -29.46 30.05 15.95
C VAL A 146 -29.72 31.46 15.47
N TRP A 147 -29.93 31.64 14.17
CA TRP A 147 -30.11 32.97 13.60
C TRP A 147 -31.50 33.55 13.85
N SER A 148 -32.53 32.72 14.02
CA SER A 148 -33.83 33.18 14.53
C SER A 148 -33.68 33.79 15.93
N ARG A 149 -32.95 33.11 16.83
CA ARG A 149 -32.65 33.64 18.17
C ARG A 149 -31.77 34.88 18.13
N ALA A 150 -30.82 34.95 17.19
CA ALA A 150 -30.04 36.16 16.97
C ALA A 150 -30.93 37.33 16.51
N ALA A 151 -31.86 37.08 15.58
CA ALA A 151 -32.80 38.10 15.14
C ALA A 151 -33.70 38.59 16.29
N GLU A 152 -34.19 37.68 17.14
CA GLU A 152 -34.94 38.04 18.35
C GLU A 152 -34.12 38.92 19.30
N ALA A 153 -32.84 38.62 19.49
CA ALA A 153 -31.94 39.41 20.35
C ALA A 153 -31.61 40.80 19.78
N LEU A 154 -31.64 40.95 18.44
CA LEU A 154 -31.29 42.19 17.73
C LEU A 154 -32.49 43.13 17.48
N GLY A 155 -33.73 42.63 17.50
CA GLY A 155 -34.94 43.46 17.38
C GLY A 155 -35.31 43.85 15.94
N GLU A 156 -36.02 44.97 15.76
CA GLU A 156 -36.69 45.34 14.49
C GLU A 156 -35.73 45.57 13.29
N GLU A 157 -34.47 45.93 13.53
CA GLU A 157 -33.45 46.15 12.48
C GLU A 157 -32.64 44.89 12.14
N ALA A 158 -32.94 43.74 12.77
CA ALA A 158 -32.14 42.53 12.67
C ALA A 158 -32.04 41.96 11.24
N ALA A 159 -33.14 41.98 10.48
CA ALA A 159 -33.20 41.35 9.17
C ALA A 159 -32.19 41.96 8.18
N ALA A 160 -32.16 43.30 8.09
CA ALA A 160 -31.22 44.01 7.22
C ALA A 160 -29.76 43.84 7.67
N GLY A 161 -29.52 43.82 8.99
CA GLY A 161 -28.18 43.60 9.54
C GLY A 161 -27.65 42.18 9.28
N ILE A 162 -28.50 41.16 9.41
CA ILE A 162 -28.14 39.76 9.15
C ILE A 162 -27.91 39.54 7.65
N GLU A 163 -28.77 40.08 6.78
CA GLU A 163 -28.59 40.00 5.32
C GLU A 163 -27.28 40.64 4.87
N ALA A 164 -26.97 41.85 5.37
CA ALA A 164 -25.71 42.53 5.06
C ALA A 164 -24.47 41.75 5.54
N PHE A 165 -24.56 41.05 6.68
CA PHE A 165 -23.47 40.22 7.20
C PHE A 165 -23.14 39.02 6.28
N TRP A 166 -24.16 38.46 5.63
CA TRP A 166 -24.02 37.32 4.73
C TRP A 166 -23.70 37.70 3.28
N ALA A 167 -23.92 38.96 2.88
CA ALA A 167 -23.73 39.44 1.51
C ALA A 167 -22.40 39.02 0.84
N PRO A 168 -21.23 39.03 1.51
CA PRO A 168 -19.98 38.58 0.89
C PRO A 168 -20.00 37.11 0.46
N LEU A 169 -20.57 36.22 1.29
CA LEU A 169 -20.66 34.79 0.99
C LEU A 169 -21.77 34.47 -0.03
N LEU A 170 -22.86 35.25 -0.02
CA LEU A 170 -23.92 35.14 -1.02
C LEU A 170 -23.40 35.47 -2.43
N ALA A 171 -22.55 36.50 -2.55
CA ALA A 171 -21.93 36.82 -3.84
C ALA A 171 -21.03 35.69 -4.38
N GLU A 172 -20.40 34.90 -3.50
CA GLU A 172 -19.62 33.73 -3.90
C GLU A 172 -20.50 32.55 -4.33
N LEU A 173 -21.65 32.35 -3.67
CA LEU A 173 -22.65 31.35 -4.08
C LEU A 173 -23.19 31.63 -5.49
N ASP A 174 -23.44 32.91 -5.81
CA ASP A 174 -23.92 33.34 -7.13
C ASP A 174 -22.81 33.31 -8.20
N GLY A 175 -21.56 33.54 -7.80
CA GLY A 175 -20.39 33.53 -8.67
C GLY A 175 -20.01 32.14 -9.21
N ASP A 176 -20.42 31.07 -8.54
CA ASP A 176 -20.16 29.67 -8.93
C ASP A 176 -21.18 29.10 -9.94
N ALA A 177 -21.76 29.97 -10.78
CA ALA A 177 -22.81 29.64 -11.76
C ALA A 177 -22.44 28.53 -12.77
N GLY A 178 -21.17 28.11 -12.82
CA GLY A 178 -20.70 26.99 -13.63
C GLY A 178 -21.07 25.60 -13.10
N ASN A 179 -21.53 25.48 -11.84
CA ASN A 179 -21.80 24.20 -11.19
C ASN A 179 -23.22 24.13 -10.61
N GLY A 180 -24.23 24.42 -11.44
CA GLY A 180 -25.64 24.55 -11.02
C GLY A 180 -26.21 23.38 -10.23
N SER A 181 -25.67 22.16 -10.38
CA SER A 181 -26.04 20.98 -9.58
C SER A 181 -25.67 21.10 -8.10
N VAL A 182 -24.52 21.71 -7.79
CA VAL A 182 -24.02 21.86 -6.41
C VAL A 182 -24.82 22.93 -5.66
N ALA A 183 -25.09 24.07 -6.32
CA ALA A 183 -25.94 25.11 -5.76
C ALA A 183 -27.39 24.64 -5.58
N ALA A 184 -27.92 23.84 -6.50
CA ALA A 184 -29.24 23.23 -6.35
C ALA A 184 -29.29 22.31 -5.13
N HIS A 185 -28.34 21.37 -5.00
CA HIS A 185 -28.25 20.50 -3.83
C HIS A 185 -28.19 21.28 -2.52
N ALA A 186 -27.37 22.34 -2.45
CA ALA A 186 -27.25 23.19 -1.27
C ALA A 186 -28.58 23.88 -0.88
N ARG A 187 -29.38 24.34 -1.86
CA ARG A 187 -30.71 24.91 -1.62
C ARG A 187 -31.71 23.86 -1.16
N GLU A 188 -31.72 22.67 -1.74
CA GLU A 188 -32.58 21.61 -1.25
C GLU A 188 -32.22 21.19 0.20
N GLN A 189 -30.93 21.20 0.56
CA GLN A 189 -30.53 20.99 1.96
C GLN A 189 -31.02 22.12 2.88
N ALA A 190 -30.99 23.36 2.41
CA ALA A 190 -31.54 24.50 3.15
C ALA A 190 -33.04 24.32 3.44
N GLU A 191 -33.82 23.86 2.46
CA GLU A 191 -35.24 23.55 2.65
C GLU A 191 -35.45 22.45 3.71
N ARG A 192 -34.67 21.36 3.65
CA ARG A 192 -34.73 20.27 4.64
C ARG A 192 -34.36 20.76 6.04
N VAL A 193 -33.33 21.59 6.20
CA VAL A 193 -32.95 22.17 7.51
C VAL A 193 -34.02 23.13 8.04
N ARG A 194 -34.66 23.92 7.18
CA ARG A 194 -35.80 24.77 7.58
C ARG A 194 -36.96 23.91 8.06
N ALA A 195 -37.29 22.83 7.34
CA ALA A 195 -38.31 21.88 7.77
C ALA A 195 -37.94 21.21 9.10
N LEU A 196 -36.66 20.89 9.32
CA LEU A 196 -36.16 20.32 10.57
C LEU A 196 -36.36 21.27 11.75
N ALA A 197 -36.13 22.58 11.55
CA ALA A 197 -36.36 23.59 12.58
C ALA A 197 -37.85 23.80 12.89
N ALA A 198 -38.72 23.67 11.89
CA ALA A 198 -40.17 23.77 12.03
C ALA A 198 -40.84 22.49 12.58
N ALA A 199 -40.11 21.37 12.62
CA ALA A 199 -40.65 20.06 13.00
C ALA A 199 -41.20 20.03 14.43
N SER A 200 -42.45 19.57 14.53
CA SER A 200 -43.26 19.65 15.75
C SER A 200 -43.08 18.42 16.67
N SER A 201 -42.65 17.30 16.11
CA SER A 201 -42.45 16.03 16.82
C SER A 201 -41.04 15.47 16.63
N GLU A 202 -40.57 14.68 17.58
CA GLU A 202 -39.24 14.05 17.50
C GLU A 202 -39.15 13.05 16.34
N ALA A 203 -40.21 12.29 16.07
CA ALA A 203 -40.26 11.37 14.93
C ALA A 203 -40.18 12.11 13.57
N GLU A 204 -40.78 13.30 13.47
CA GLU A 204 -40.65 14.16 12.29
C GLU A 204 -39.22 14.70 12.14
N ARG A 205 -38.60 15.15 13.23
CA ARG A 205 -37.19 15.60 13.20
C ARG A 205 -36.25 14.50 12.77
N ILE A 206 -36.41 13.28 13.30
CA ILE A 206 -35.62 12.12 12.93
C ILE A 206 -35.73 11.85 11.42
N ARG A 207 -36.95 11.81 10.87
CA ARG A 207 -37.18 11.61 9.43
C ARG A 207 -36.51 12.66 8.56
N ILE A 208 -36.67 13.94 8.90
CA ILE A 208 -36.09 15.03 8.10
C ILE A 208 -34.56 15.01 8.20
N HIS A 209 -34.02 14.75 9.39
CA HIS A 209 -32.59 14.67 9.61
C HIS A 209 -31.97 13.48 8.85
N ASP A 210 -32.65 12.34 8.82
CA ASP A 210 -32.24 11.19 8.02
C ASP A 210 -32.27 11.51 6.51
N ALA A 211 -33.33 12.18 6.03
CA ALA A 211 -33.41 12.62 4.65
C ALA A 211 -32.27 13.59 4.24
N VAL A 212 -31.80 14.42 5.18
CA VAL A 212 -30.58 15.24 4.96
C VAL A 212 -29.36 14.33 4.80
N LEU A 213 -29.15 13.37 5.70
CA LEU A 213 -28.01 12.45 5.64
C LEU A 213 -28.01 11.58 4.38
N LEU A 214 -29.17 11.07 3.97
CA LEU A 214 -29.32 10.26 2.76
C LEU A 214 -28.98 11.07 1.50
N ALA A 215 -29.50 12.30 1.41
CA ALA A 215 -29.19 13.19 0.31
C ALA A 215 -27.71 13.58 0.27
N GLU A 216 -27.09 13.84 1.43
CA GLU A 216 -25.65 14.09 1.53
C GLU A 216 -24.81 12.87 1.15
N ALA A 217 -25.21 11.67 1.56
CA ALA A 217 -24.51 10.43 1.22
C ALA A 217 -24.57 10.17 -0.29
N ARG A 218 -25.74 10.36 -0.92
CA ARG A 218 -25.91 10.24 -2.37
C ARG A 218 -25.09 11.27 -3.14
N HIS A 219 -25.17 12.53 -2.75
CA HIS A 219 -24.40 13.58 -3.41
C HIS A 219 -22.89 13.39 -3.25
N ALA A 220 -22.42 12.96 -2.07
CA ALA A 220 -21.02 12.61 -1.84
C ALA A 220 -20.59 11.44 -2.73
N TRP A 221 -21.43 10.42 -2.87
CA TRP A 221 -21.18 9.28 -3.75
C TRP A 221 -21.05 9.71 -5.22
N GLU A 222 -22.04 10.44 -5.73
CA GLU A 222 -22.09 10.94 -7.11
C GLU A 222 -20.91 11.86 -7.47
N THR A 223 -20.35 12.56 -6.47
CA THR A 223 -19.20 13.47 -6.65
C THR A 223 -17.85 12.80 -6.39
N GLY A 224 -17.80 11.48 -6.19
CA GLY A 224 -16.57 10.73 -5.95
C GLY A 224 -16.00 10.87 -4.53
N ARG A 225 -16.72 11.49 -3.60
CA ARG A 225 -16.37 11.59 -2.17
C ARG A 225 -16.88 10.36 -1.42
N LEU A 226 -16.39 9.19 -1.82
CA LEU A 226 -16.88 7.89 -1.34
C LEU A 226 -16.79 7.77 0.20
N LEU A 227 -15.66 8.17 0.80
CA LEU A 227 -15.47 8.08 2.26
C LEU A 227 -16.46 8.96 3.05
N ASP A 228 -16.80 10.15 2.54
CA ASP A 228 -17.82 11.02 3.15
C ASP A 228 -19.20 10.35 3.11
N SER A 229 -19.51 9.67 2.00
CA SER A 229 -20.75 8.92 1.82
C SER A 229 -20.87 7.77 2.83
N VAL A 230 -19.81 6.98 2.99
CA VAL A 230 -19.74 5.88 3.96
C VAL A 230 -19.96 6.36 5.40
N TRP A 231 -19.28 7.43 5.81
CA TRP A 231 -19.48 8.00 7.15
C TRP A 231 -20.88 8.56 7.37
N SER A 232 -21.51 9.10 6.32
CA SER A 232 -22.89 9.60 6.38
C SER A 232 -23.90 8.47 6.54
N ALA A 233 -23.71 7.37 5.79
CA ALA A 233 -24.52 6.15 5.92
C ALA A 233 -24.38 5.52 7.31
N PHE A 234 -23.13 5.38 7.80
CA PHE A 234 -22.86 4.89 9.14
C PHE A 234 -23.56 5.72 10.23
N GLU A 235 -23.45 7.06 10.15
CA GLU A 235 -24.09 7.96 11.11
C GLU A 235 -25.63 7.83 11.07
N ALA A 236 -26.23 7.77 9.87
CA ALA A 236 -27.66 7.63 9.69
C ALA A 236 -28.20 6.33 10.28
N LEU A 237 -27.60 5.19 9.91
CA LEU A 237 -28.01 3.88 10.40
C LEU A 237 -27.84 3.77 11.92
N ALA A 238 -26.73 4.29 12.48
CA ALA A 238 -26.55 4.36 13.93
C ALA A 238 -27.66 5.15 14.62
N ARG A 239 -28.13 6.27 14.03
CA ARG A 239 -29.28 7.02 14.55
C ARG A 239 -30.57 6.21 14.52
N LEU A 240 -30.83 5.49 13.42
CA LEU A 240 -32.04 4.70 13.24
C LEU A 240 -32.16 3.53 14.21
N THR A 241 -31.06 3.00 14.76
CA THR A 241 -31.11 1.95 15.80
C THR A 241 -31.86 2.35 17.07
N GLN A 242 -32.07 3.66 17.29
CA GLN A 242 -32.69 4.19 18.51
C GLN A 242 -34.17 4.55 18.32
N VAL A 243 -34.74 4.29 17.15
CA VAL A 243 -36.06 4.79 16.76
C VAL A 243 -37.02 3.62 16.66
N ASP A 244 -37.95 3.51 17.62
CA ASP A 244 -39.11 2.63 17.46
C ASP A 244 -39.99 3.15 16.30
N GLU A 245 -40.69 2.27 15.58
CA GLU A 245 -41.43 2.56 14.33
C GLU A 245 -41.94 4.02 14.18
N PRO A 246 -41.67 4.71 13.04
CA PRO A 246 -41.64 4.16 11.68
C PRO A 246 -40.23 4.05 11.04
N ALA A 247 -39.21 3.68 11.82
CA ALA A 247 -37.84 3.48 11.31
C ALA A 247 -37.74 2.46 10.16
N GLY A 248 -38.62 1.45 10.10
CA GLY A 248 -38.57 0.42 9.04
C GLY A 248 -38.75 0.97 7.61
N GLY A 249 -39.58 1.99 7.42
CA GLY A 249 -39.75 2.63 6.10
C GLY A 249 -38.53 3.44 5.67
N ILE A 250 -37.86 4.10 6.63
CA ILE A 250 -36.66 4.90 6.39
C ILE A 250 -35.46 3.99 6.14
N ALA A 251 -35.30 2.96 6.96
CA ALA A 251 -34.24 1.96 6.80
C ALA A 251 -34.34 1.21 5.46
N ALA A 252 -35.55 0.97 4.96
CA ALA A 252 -35.76 0.39 3.64
C ALA A 252 -35.23 1.28 2.49
N GLU A 253 -35.29 2.61 2.63
CA GLU A 253 -34.70 3.53 1.64
C GLU A 253 -33.17 3.47 1.64
N TRP A 254 -32.55 3.33 2.81
CA TRP A 254 -31.10 3.11 2.93
C TRP A 254 -30.68 1.77 2.36
N SER A 255 -31.38 0.69 2.72
CA SER A 255 -31.16 -0.66 2.18
C SER A 255 -31.23 -0.64 0.65
N THR A 256 -32.31 -0.11 0.07
CA THR A 256 -32.49 0.00 -1.39
C THR A 256 -31.34 0.79 -2.05
N TRP A 257 -30.89 1.88 -1.43
CA TRP A 257 -29.80 2.68 -1.98
C TRP A 257 -28.45 1.97 -1.87
N LEU A 258 -28.13 1.33 -0.74
CA LEU A 258 -26.89 0.60 -0.53
C LEU A 258 -26.80 -0.61 -1.47
N GLU A 259 -27.89 -1.36 -1.65
CA GLU A 259 -27.98 -2.44 -2.64
C GLU A 259 -27.70 -1.93 -4.07
N SER A 260 -28.18 -0.72 -4.40
CA SER A 260 -28.02 -0.15 -5.75
C SER A 260 -26.56 0.16 -6.12
N ILE A 261 -25.67 0.28 -5.13
CA ILE A 261 -24.26 0.68 -5.33
C ILE A 261 -23.26 -0.47 -5.14
N GLU A 262 -23.66 -1.61 -4.57
CA GLU A 262 -22.78 -2.77 -4.35
C GLU A 262 -22.33 -3.51 -5.63
N GLY A 263 -23.00 -3.29 -6.77
CA GLY A 263 -22.83 -4.11 -7.98
C GLY A 263 -21.69 -3.73 -8.94
N GLU A 264 -21.29 -2.45 -9.03
CA GLU A 264 -20.37 -1.98 -10.10
C GLU A 264 -19.12 -1.24 -9.61
N GLN A 265 -19.08 -0.77 -8.36
CA GLN A 265 -18.07 0.21 -7.89
C GLN A 265 -17.10 -0.31 -6.83
N GLY A 266 -17.08 -1.63 -6.57
CA GLY A 266 -16.13 -2.24 -5.62
C GLY A 266 -14.67 -1.95 -5.94
N ALA A 267 -14.31 -1.72 -7.21
CA ALA A 267 -12.96 -1.30 -7.59
C ALA A 267 -12.61 0.11 -7.10
N GLU A 268 -13.54 1.08 -7.21
CA GLU A 268 -13.32 2.47 -6.78
C GLU A 268 -13.19 2.57 -5.25
N LEU A 269 -13.99 1.81 -4.51
CA LEU A 269 -13.87 1.72 -3.04
C LEU A 269 -12.49 1.22 -2.63
N ARG A 270 -11.97 0.16 -3.30
CA ARG A 270 -10.64 -0.38 -3.01
C ARG A 270 -9.49 0.58 -3.32
N LEU A 271 -9.70 1.56 -4.20
CA LEU A 271 -8.72 2.64 -4.40
C LEU A 271 -8.57 3.52 -3.16
N VAL A 272 -9.65 3.74 -2.42
CA VAL A 272 -9.63 4.52 -1.17
C VAL A 272 -9.17 3.65 0.01
N ASP A 273 -9.73 2.46 0.15
CA ASP A 273 -9.35 1.49 1.19
C ASP A 273 -9.88 0.10 0.82
N VAL A 274 -9.01 -0.91 0.91
CA VAL A 274 -9.33 -2.31 0.58
C VAL A 274 -10.46 -2.91 1.43
N ASP A 275 -10.71 -2.38 2.64
CA ASP A 275 -11.78 -2.83 3.53
C ASP A 275 -13.14 -2.18 3.25
N LEU A 276 -13.21 -1.09 2.47
CA LEU A 276 -14.47 -0.38 2.22
C LEU A 276 -15.57 -1.22 1.56
N PRO A 277 -15.27 -2.14 0.62
CA PRO A 277 -16.31 -3.06 0.12
C PRO A 277 -16.97 -3.89 1.22
N VAL A 278 -16.20 -4.32 2.23
CA VAL A 278 -16.74 -5.06 3.38
C VAL A 278 -17.54 -4.12 4.28
N VAL A 279 -17.07 -2.89 4.48
CA VAL A 279 -17.82 -1.87 5.24
C VAL A 279 -19.18 -1.58 4.58
N MET A 280 -19.24 -1.48 3.25
CA MET A 280 -20.50 -1.27 2.55
C MET A 280 -21.48 -2.42 2.75
N ALA A 281 -21.00 -3.66 2.69
CA ALA A 281 -21.82 -4.85 2.99
C ALA A 281 -22.38 -4.83 4.42
N LEU A 282 -21.55 -4.51 5.42
CA LEU A 282 -22.00 -4.39 6.82
C LEU A 282 -23.05 -3.28 7.01
N LEU A 283 -22.91 -2.17 6.27
CA LEU A 283 -23.91 -1.09 6.28
C LEU A 283 -25.21 -1.54 5.61
N GLY A 284 -25.14 -2.31 4.51
CA GLY A 284 -26.29 -2.92 3.86
C GLY A 284 -27.04 -3.88 4.80
N ASP A 285 -26.31 -4.80 5.42
CA ASP A 285 -26.84 -5.75 6.41
C ASP A 285 -27.50 -5.00 7.59
N ALA A 286 -26.86 -3.95 8.11
CA ALA A 286 -27.44 -3.12 9.16
C ALA A 286 -28.76 -2.46 8.74
N ALA A 287 -28.81 -1.93 7.51
CA ALA A 287 -30.03 -1.33 6.95
C ALA A 287 -31.15 -2.38 6.80
N ASP A 288 -30.83 -3.58 6.33
CA ASP A 288 -31.78 -4.69 6.18
C ASP A 288 -32.35 -5.17 7.52
N TYR A 289 -31.50 -5.30 8.54
CA TYR A 289 -31.96 -5.65 9.89
C TYR A 289 -32.93 -4.60 10.45
N LEU A 290 -32.66 -3.32 10.22
CA LEU A 290 -33.54 -2.21 10.63
C LEU A 290 -34.82 -2.13 9.77
N ALA A 291 -34.75 -2.49 8.49
CA ALA A 291 -35.91 -2.54 7.58
C ALA A 291 -36.81 -3.75 7.84
N SER A 292 -36.28 -4.80 8.49
CA SER A 292 -37.01 -6.04 8.74
C SER A 292 -38.27 -5.83 9.61
N PRO A 293 -39.34 -6.65 9.44
CA PRO A 293 -40.57 -6.52 10.22
C PRO A 293 -40.41 -6.65 11.74
N GLY A 294 -39.30 -7.24 12.20
CA GLY A 294 -38.97 -7.38 13.62
C GLY A 294 -38.09 -6.26 14.16
N HIS A 295 -37.66 -5.32 13.31
CA HIS A 295 -36.73 -4.23 13.62
C HIS A 295 -35.55 -4.73 14.48
N ALA A 296 -34.69 -5.56 13.88
CA ALA A 296 -33.64 -6.29 14.57
C ALA A 296 -32.46 -5.38 14.97
N SER A 297 -32.71 -4.35 15.77
CA SER A 297 -31.74 -3.30 16.13
C SER A 297 -30.47 -3.85 16.75
N GLN A 298 -30.54 -4.93 17.53
CA GLN A 298 -29.36 -5.56 18.12
C GLN A 298 -28.41 -6.18 17.09
N SER A 299 -28.96 -6.79 16.03
CA SER A 299 -28.17 -7.28 14.89
C SER A 299 -27.56 -6.10 14.14
N ALA A 300 -28.35 -5.06 13.84
CA ALA A 300 -27.84 -3.86 13.20
C ALA A 300 -26.72 -3.17 14.00
N ILE A 301 -26.85 -3.09 15.33
CA ILE A 301 -25.81 -2.56 16.22
C ILE A 301 -24.52 -3.39 16.14
N ALA A 302 -24.62 -4.72 15.99
CA ALA A 302 -23.44 -5.57 15.82
C ALA A 302 -22.71 -5.26 14.51
N GLU A 303 -23.44 -5.16 13.39
CA GLU A 303 -22.83 -4.82 12.10
C GLU A 303 -22.22 -3.40 12.09
N LEU A 304 -22.89 -2.44 12.73
CA LEU A 304 -22.37 -1.08 12.90
C LEU A 304 -21.14 -1.02 13.82
N ALA A 305 -21.08 -1.86 14.85
CA ALA A 305 -19.90 -2.00 15.70
C ALA A 305 -18.69 -2.49 14.89
N ASP A 306 -18.88 -3.48 14.02
CA ASP A 306 -17.82 -4.02 13.17
C ASP A 306 -17.45 -3.05 12.03
N THR A 307 -18.42 -2.30 11.52
CA THR A 307 -18.19 -1.17 10.60
C THR A 307 -17.28 -0.13 11.24
N TYR A 308 -17.56 0.27 12.48
CA TYR A 308 -16.73 1.21 13.22
C TYR A 308 -15.31 0.67 13.43
N ALA A 309 -15.16 -0.61 13.77
CA ALA A 309 -13.85 -1.23 13.95
C ALA A 309 -12.99 -1.15 12.67
N ARG A 310 -13.58 -1.39 11.50
CA ARG A 310 -12.88 -1.28 10.21
C ARG A 310 -12.58 0.16 9.82
N LEU A 311 -13.55 1.07 9.96
CA LEU A 311 -13.41 2.47 9.59
C LEU A 311 -12.43 3.24 10.48
N ALA A 312 -12.56 3.07 11.80
CA ALA A 312 -11.92 3.90 12.82
C ALA A 312 -10.70 3.25 13.48
N LEU A 313 -10.75 1.93 13.71
CA LEU A 313 -9.71 1.20 14.44
C LEU A 313 -8.81 0.36 13.52
N PHE A 314 -9.18 0.25 12.24
CA PHE A 314 -8.49 -0.60 11.26
C PHE A 314 -8.34 -2.05 11.75
N ALA A 315 -9.37 -2.54 12.43
CA ALA A 315 -9.49 -3.89 12.93
C ALA A 315 -10.56 -4.65 12.12
N PRO A 316 -10.47 -5.99 12.01
CA PRO A 316 -11.42 -6.78 11.23
C PRO A 316 -12.85 -6.73 11.77
N ASP A 317 -13.00 -6.61 13.09
CA ASP A 317 -14.27 -6.51 13.80
C ASP A 317 -14.01 -5.89 15.19
N LEU A 318 -15.07 -5.56 15.93
CA LEU A 318 -14.93 -4.96 17.25
C LEU A 318 -14.48 -5.98 18.30
N ALA A 319 -14.78 -7.26 18.11
CA ALA A 319 -14.38 -8.34 19.01
C ALA A 319 -12.85 -8.50 19.08
N PHE A 320 -12.14 -8.23 17.98
CA PHE A 320 -10.69 -8.22 17.89
C PHE A 320 -10.04 -7.39 19.00
N TYR A 321 -10.64 -6.25 19.34
CA TYR A 321 -10.22 -5.43 20.47
C TYR A 321 -10.87 -5.87 21.78
N LEU A 322 -12.18 -6.12 21.77
CA LEU A 322 -12.92 -6.30 23.02
C LEU A 322 -12.61 -7.62 23.75
N ASP A 323 -12.25 -8.68 23.04
CA ASP A 323 -12.02 -10.00 23.63
C ASP A 323 -10.57 -10.25 24.06
N GLN A 324 -9.75 -9.19 24.10
CA GLN A 324 -8.37 -9.27 24.56
C GLN A 324 -8.28 -9.55 26.08
N PRO A 325 -7.52 -10.58 26.52
CA PRO A 325 -7.40 -10.95 27.94
C PRO A 325 -6.88 -9.85 28.86
N VAL A 326 -6.05 -8.94 28.32
CA VAL A 326 -5.48 -7.82 29.10
C VAL A 326 -6.53 -6.84 29.61
N ARG A 327 -7.77 -6.91 29.09
CA ARG A 327 -8.90 -6.05 29.47
C ARG A 327 -9.71 -6.58 30.65
N GLU A 328 -9.35 -7.73 31.23
CA GLU A 328 -10.15 -8.39 32.27
C GLU A 328 -10.43 -7.49 33.48
N GLY A 329 -9.45 -6.69 33.92
CA GLY A 329 -9.64 -5.73 35.02
C GLY A 329 -10.72 -4.69 34.70
N VAL A 330 -10.73 -4.15 33.48
CA VAL A 330 -11.73 -3.17 33.03
C VAL A 330 -13.11 -3.82 32.91
N ARG A 331 -13.17 -5.03 32.31
CA ARG A 331 -14.40 -5.83 32.22
C ARG A 331 -14.98 -6.12 33.60
N GLN A 332 -14.12 -6.43 34.57
CA GLN A 332 -14.56 -6.74 35.92
C GLN A 332 -15.14 -5.50 36.63
N VAL A 333 -14.55 -4.32 36.47
CA VAL A 333 -15.10 -3.08 37.02
C VAL A 333 -16.49 -2.78 36.44
N ILE A 334 -16.66 -2.89 35.12
CA ILE A 334 -17.96 -2.71 34.45
C ILE A 334 -18.97 -3.74 34.95
N SER A 335 -18.58 -5.02 35.04
CA SER A 335 -19.48 -6.09 35.50
C SER A 335 -19.91 -5.92 36.97
N THR A 336 -19.05 -5.36 37.82
CA THR A 336 -19.35 -5.10 39.25
C THR A 336 -20.37 -3.97 39.42
N CYS A 337 -20.52 -3.11 38.41
CA CYS A 337 -21.56 -2.10 38.36
C CYS A 337 -22.92 -2.64 37.91
N ASN A 338 -22.98 -3.85 37.35
CA ASN A 338 -24.26 -4.45 36.97
C ASN A 338 -24.98 -5.01 38.22
N PRO A 339 -26.21 -4.57 38.51
CA PRO A 339 -26.96 -5.10 39.63
C PRO A 339 -27.31 -6.56 39.41
N ASP A 340 -27.46 -7.33 40.50
CA ASP A 340 -27.95 -8.71 40.44
C ASP A 340 -29.32 -8.72 39.73
N PRO A 341 -29.49 -9.47 38.63
CA PRO A 341 -30.76 -9.53 37.90
C PRO A 341 -31.92 -10.08 38.75
N LEU A 342 -31.64 -10.73 39.89
CA LEU A 342 -32.63 -11.21 40.86
C LEU A 342 -32.97 -10.17 41.95
N LEU A 343 -32.32 -9.00 41.96
CA LEU A 343 -32.60 -7.95 42.93
C LEU A 343 -33.96 -7.30 42.67
N VAL A 344 -34.91 -7.50 43.59
CA VAL A 344 -36.23 -6.86 43.54
C VAL A 344 -36.25 -5.62 44.46
N GLY A 345 -36.21 -4.42 43.89
CA GLY A 345 -36.30 -3.14 44.61
C GLY A 345 -35.31 -2.09 44.08
N PRO A 346 -35.37 -0.83 44.56
CA PRO A 346 -34.39 0.19 44.19
C PRO A 346 -33.01 -0.19 44.72
N LEU A 347 -31.98 -0.03 43.88
CA LEU A 347 -30.59 -0.25 44.28
C LEU A 347 -30.20 0.65 45.47
N PRO A 348 -29.53 0.12 46.51
CA PRO A 348 -29.04 0.92 47.62
C PRO A 348 -28.06 2.01 47.15
N ARG A 349 -28.08 3.16 47.83
CA ARG A 349 -27.17 4.29 47.53
C ARG A 349 -25.70 3.86 47.60
N GLU A 350 -25.38 2.97 48.54
CA GLU A 350 -24.01 2.45 48.73
C GLU A 350 -23.52 1.68 47.50
N VAL A 351 -24.40 1.03 46.75
CA VAL A 351 -24.05 0.32 45.50
C VAL A 351 -23.77 1.33 44.39
N PHE A 352 -24.62 2.35 44.25
CA PHE A 352 -24.41 3.44 43.30
C PHE A 352 -23.08 4.16 43.52
N GLU A 353 -22.82 4.59 44.76
CA GLU A 353 -21.59 5.30 45.08
C GLU A 353 -20.35 4.41 45.01
N ARG A 354 -20.46 3.12 45.34
CA ARG A 354 -19.33 2.18 45.22
C ARG A 354 -18.95 1.96 43.77
N CYS A 355 -19.92 1.73 42.89
CA CYS A 355 -19.64 1.64 41.46
C CYS A 355 -19.01 2.94 40.93
N ALA A 356 -19.59 4.10 41.25
CA ALA A 356 -19.05 5.39 40.82
C ALA A 356 -17.59 5.60 41.29
N ARG A 357 -17.28 5.27 42.54
CA ARG A 357 -15.90 5.32 43.08
C ARG A 357 -14.95 4.33 42.37
N ASN A 358 -15.41 3.11 42.08
CA ASN A 358 -14.60 2.13 41.37
C ASN A 358 -14.27 2.59 39.94
N LEU A 359 -15.26 3.17 39.25
CA LEU A 359 -15.08 3.76 37.92
C LEU A 359 -14.13 4.96 37.97
N GLU A 360 -14.29 5.87 38.95
CA GLU A 360 -13.39 7.01 39.16
C GLU A 360 -11.95 6.54 39.38
N ASN A 361 -11.73 5.58 40.27
CA ASN A 361 -10.39 5.08 40.56
C ASN A 361 -9.71 4.49 39.31
N MET A 362 -10.46 3.69 38.54
CA MET A 362 -9.96 3.10 37.30
C MET A 362 -9.61 4.18 36.26
N LEU A 363 -10.52 5.14 36.04
CA LEU A 363 -10.33 6.26 35.11
C LEU A 363 -9.13 7.15 35.48
N ALA A 364 -8.86 7.32 36.77
CA ALA A 364 -7.82 8.22 37.25
C ALA A 364 -6.40 7.63 37.21
N GLY A 365 -6.21 6.30 37.28
CA GLY A 365 -4.87 5.74 37.49
C GLY A 365 -4.53 4.39 36.87
N ASP A 366 -5.50 3.56 36.49
CA ASP A 366 -5.22 2.14 36.18
C ASP A 366 -5.19 1.83 34.67
N LEU A 367 -5.45 2.83 33.82
CA LEU A 367 -5.54 2.67 32.36
C LEU A 367 -4.22 2.93 31.61
N GLY A 368 -3.17 3.34 32.32
CA GLY A 368 -1.82 3.57 31.78
C GLY A 368 -0.84 2.42 32.01
N THR A 369 -1.33 1.23 32.36
CA THR A 369 -0.51 0.05 32.64
C THR A 369 0.19 -0.46 31.37
N GLU A 370 1.39 -1.04 31.50
CA GLU A 370 2.15 -1.55 30.36
C GLU A 370 1.37 -2.63 29.58
N GLU A 371 0.49 -3.37 30.24
CA GLU A 371 -0.39 -4.35 29.60
C GLU A 371 -1.41 -3.71 28.65
N LEU A 372 -1.92 -2.52 28.99
CA LEU A 372 -2.97 -1.81 28.25
C LEU A 372 -2.46 -0.81 27.22
N VAL A 373 -1.27 -0.24 27.41
CA VAL A 373 -0.67 0.77 26.48
C VAL A 373 0.72 0.40 25.95
N GLY A 374 1.31 -0.69 26.44
CA GLY A 374 2.68 -1.10 26.10
C GLY A 374 3.76 -0.40 26.92
N GLY A 375 4.97 -0.97 26.99
CA GLY A 375 6.11 -0.36 27.67
C GLY A 375 6.84 0.67 26.79
N ALA A 376 6.90 1.92 27.23
CA ALA A 376 7.58 3.01 26.50
C ALA A 376 9.10 2.87 26.41
N GLN A 377 9.70 1.93 27.16
CA GLN A 377 11.14 1.67 27.18
C GLN A 377 11.55 0.42 26.38
N GLY A 378 10.60 -0.18 25.66
CA GLY A 378 10.84 -1.34 24.81
C GLY A 378 10.57 -2.67 25.51
N PRO A 379 11.13 -3.78 24.99
CA PRO A 379 12.22 -3.87 24.01
C PRO A 379 11.84 -3.47 22.58
N PHE A 380 12.77 -2.82 21.86
CA PHE A 380 12.55 -2.29 20.49
C PHE A 380 13.12 -3.14 19.36
N ALA A 381 13.47 -4.40 19.63
CA ALA A 381 13.91 -5.31 18.57
C ALA A 381 12.77 -5.58 17.56
N ALA A 382 13.11 -5.81 16.30
CA ALA A 382 12.16 -5.91 15.19
C ALA A 382 11.05 -6.97 15.41
N GLU A 383 11.37 -8.09 16.04
CA GLU A 383 10.40 -9.14 16.38
C GLU A 383 9.31 -8.65 17.34
N PHE A 384 9.69 -7.83 18.32
CA PHE A 384 8.75 -7.22 19.26
C PHE A 384 7.91 -6.17 18.55
N LEU A 385 8.52 -5.28 17.76
CA LEU A 385 7.81 -4.29 16.98
C LEU A 385 6.71 -4.94 16.13
N ARG A 386 7.04 -6.00 15.39
CA ARG A 386 6.07 -6.70 14.53
C ARG A 386 4.89 -7.28 15.31
N ARG A 387 5.12 -7.78 16.53
CA ARG A 387 4.04 -8.24 17.41
C ARG A 387 3.15 -7.07 17.84
N GLU A 388 3.74 -5.95 18.25
CA GLU A 388 2.97 -4.78 18.70
C GLU A 388 2.21 -4.10 17.56
N LEU A 389 2.78 -4.06 16.35
CA LEU A 389 2.11 -3.56 15.15
C LEU A 389 0.88 -4.39 14.75
N GLY A 390 0.77 -5.64 15.22
CA GLY A 390 -0.36 -6.53 14.99
C GLY A 390 -1.58 -6.25 15.88
N LEU A 391 -1.48 -5.35 16.86
CA LEU A 391 -2.57 -4.98 17.76
C LEU A 391 -3.17 -3.62 17.38
N VAL A 392 -4.29 -3.25 18.01
CA VAL A 392 -4.89 -1.93 17.83
C VAL A 392 -3.96 -0.86 18.38
N SER A 393 -3.71 0.21 17.62
CA SER A 393 -2.75 1.28 17.95
C SER A 393 -2.85 1.79 19.39
N TRP A 394 -4.05 2.11 19.86
CA TRP A 394 -4.28 2.66 21.20
C TRP A 394 -3.93 1.69 22.34
N GLN A 395 -3.92 0.38 22.07
CA GLN A 395 -3.48 -0.63 23.02
C GLN A 395 -1.96 -0.63 23.20
N ARG A 396 -1.23 0.01 22.28
CA ARG A 396 0.24 0.04 22.21
C ARG A 396 0.81 1.44 22.06
N ALA A 397 0.04 2.47 22.40
CA ALA A 397 0.41 3.87 22.20
C ALA A 397 1.76 4.22 22.85
N ALA A 398 1.97 3.83 24.11
CA ALA A 398 3.24 4.08 24.81
C ALA A 398 4.42 3.35 24.18
N TYR A 399 4.22 2.09 23.77
CA TYR A 399 5.26 1.34 23.07
C TYR A 399 5.62 1.98 21.72
N LEU A 400 4.62 2.38 20.93
CA LEU A 400 4.80 2.95 19.60
C LEU A 400 5.52 4.30 19.67
N ASP A 401 5.16 5.17 20.62
CA ASP A 401 5.85 6.44 20.86
C ASP A 401 7.27 6.23 21.38
N GLY A 402 7.46 5.28 22.29
CA GLY A 402 8.78 4.88 22.78
C GLY A 402 9.67 4.39 21.64
N HIS A 403 9.12 3.54 20.77
CA HIS A 403 9.81 3.02 19.60
C HIS A 403 10.14 4.14 18.60
N LEU A 404 9.21 5.06 18.36
CA LEU A 404 9.45 6.21 17.50
C LEU A 404 10.55 7.10 18.06
N ASN A 405 10.51 7.41 19.36
CA ASN A 405 11.51 8.23 20.03
C ASN A 405 12.91 7.61 19.92
N TRP A 406 13.00 6.29 20.09
CA TRP A 406 14.23 5.52 19.88
C TRP A 406 14.67 5.55 18.41
N LEU A 407 13.76 5.24 17.48
CA LEU A 407 14.03 5.17 16.04
C LEU A 407 14.46 6.52 15.49
N LEU A 408 13.88 7.62 15.97
CA LEU A 408 14.18 8.98 15.56
C LEU A 408 15.32 9.61 16.35
N GLU A 409 15.87 8.91 17.35
CA GLU A 409 16.89 9.41 18.28
C GLU A 409 16.51 10.79 18.88
N ALA A 410 15.22 11.00 19.12
CA ALA A 410 14.68 12.33 19.42
C ALA A 410 14.94 12.76 20.87
N GLN A 411 15.18 11.81 21.78
CA GLN A 411 15.43 12.05 23.22
C GLN A 411 14.30 12.86 23.89
N CYS A 412 13.08 12.74 23.36
CA CYS A 412 11.89 13.34 23.93
C CYS A 412 11.32 12.41 25.01
N GLN A 413 10.70 12.99 26.04
CA GLN A 413 9.98 12.21 27.04
C GLN A 413 8.57 11.91 26.49
N PRO A 414 8.22 10.65 26.19
CA PRO A 414 6.88 10.32 25.72
C PRO A 414 5.81 10.68 26.76
N PRO A 415 4.60 11.04 26.34
CA PRO A 415 3.52 11.33 27.27
C PRO A 415 3.13 10.09 28.07
N GLU A 416 2.62 10.30 29.28
CA GLU A 416 2.03 9.22 30.07
C GLU A 416 0.69 8.81 29.43
N TRP A 417 0.76 7.75 28.63
CA TRP A 417 -0.40 7.27 27.88
C TRP A 417 -1.41 6.58 28.77
N ILE A 418 -2.66 6.94 28.54
CA ILE A 418 -3.84 6.20 28.99
C ILE A 418 -4.47 5.52 27.77
N ASN A 419 -4.97 4.29 27.95
CA ASN A 419 -5.74 3.63 26.91
C ASN A 419 -7.04 4.39 26.65
N VAL A 420 -7.04 5.17 25.57
CA VAL A 420 -8.14 6.06 25.15
C VAL A 420 -9.45 5.31 24.94
N LEU A 421 -9.40 4.08 24.41
CA LEU A 421 -10.60 3.30 24.10
C LEU A 421 -11.26 2.85 25.40
N GLU A 422 -10.49 2.32 26.36
CA GLU A 422 -11.01 1.96 27.69
C GLU A 422 -11.49 3.17 28.48
N TRP A 423 -10.74 4.28 28.41
CA TRP A 423 -11.14 5.52 29.07
C TRP A 423 -12.49 6.01 28.53
N SER A 424 -12.67 5.99 27.21
CA SER A 424 -13.94 6.40 26.58
C SER A 424 -15.12 5.52 27.01
N LEU A 425 -14.91 4.21 27.09
CA LEU A 425 -15.91 3.23 27.54
C LEU A 425 -16.32 3.47 28.99
N LEU A 426 -15.34 3.63 29.87
CA LEU A 426 -15.57 3.86 31.30
C LEU A 426 -16.20 5.23 31.56
N ALA A 427 -15.80 6.27 30.83
CA ALA A 427 -16.38 7.60 30.94
C ALA A 427 -17.86 7.59 30.49
N ASP A 428 -18.20 6.92 29.38
CA ASP A 428 -19.60 6.77 28.95
C ASP A 428 -20.42 5.99 29.99
N HIS A 429 -19.85 4.91 30.53
CA HIS A 429 -20.48 4.12 31.59
C HIS A 429 -20.70 4.94 32.87
N LEU A 430 -19.73 5.75 33.27
CA LEU A 430 -19.82 6.65 34.42
C LEU A 430 -20.92 7.69 34.23
N VAL A 431 -20.92 8.37 33.09
CA VAL A 431 -21.92 9.40 32.77
C VAL A 431 -23.32 8.80 32.85
N ARG A 432 -23.52 7.62 32.28
CA ARG A 432 -24.79 6.89 32.34
C ARG A 432 -25.16 6.52 33.78
N TRP A 433 -24.23 5.95 34.54
CA TRP A 433 -24.47 5.49 35.90
C TRP A 433 -24.92 6.63 36.82
N VAL A 434 -24.24 7.78 36.73
CA VAL A 434 -24.60 8.99 37.49
C VAL A 434 -25.96 9.55 37.05
N SER A 435 -26.21 9.58 35.73
CA SER A 435 -27.46 10.11 35.17
C SER A 435 -28.71 9.33 35.59
N GLN A 436 -28.58 8.06 35.98
CA GLN A 436 -29.73 7.28 36.48
C GLN A 436 -30.28 7.82 37.80
N ARG A 437 -29.42 8.40 38.65
CA ARG A 437 -29.78 8.90 39.99
C ARG A 437 -28.98 10.18 40.32
N PRO A 438 -29.20 11.29 39.58
CA PRO A 438 -28.38 12.50 39.71
C PRO A 438 -28.42 13.09 41.12
N VAL A 439 -29.54 12.93 41.84
CA VAL A 439 -29.72 13.39 43.23
C VAL A 439 -28.66 12.86 44.20
N PHE A 440 -28.08 11.67 43.94
CA PHE A 440 -27.02 11.12 44.78
C PHE A 440 -25.67 11.82 44.59
N PHE A 441 -25.54 12.64 43.55
CA PHE A 441 -24.28 13.18 43.06
C PHE A 441 -24.27 14.72 42.95
N THR A 442 -25.26 15.43 43.48
CA THR A 442 -25.41 16.90 43.36
C THR A 442 -24.39 17.73 44.17
N GLY A 443 -23.53 17.09 44.96
CA GLY A 443 -22.50 17.76 45.78
C GLY A 443 -21.30 18.27 44.98
N SER A 444 -20.55 19.23 45.55
CA SER A 444 -19.35 19.81 44.91
C SER A 444 -18.30 18.74 44.61
N GLY A 445 -18.12 17.75 45.49
CA GLY A 445 -17.11 16.70 45.30
C GLY A 445 -17.27 15.89 44.01
N TRP A 446 -18.51 15.69 43.50
CA TRP A 446 -18.69 14.98 42.23
C TRP A 446 -18.44 15.86 41.02
N ARG A 447 -18.74 17.17 41.11
CA ARG A 447 -18.32 18.14 40.10
C ARG A 447 -16.80 18.22 40.03
N ASP A 448 -16.14 18.31 41.19
CA ASP A 448 -14.67 18.31 41.28
C ASP A 448 -14.07 17.01 40.69
N THR A 449 -14.74 15.86 40.84
CA THR A 449 -14.31 14.61 40.18
C THR A 449 -14.46 14.68 38.66
N VAL A 450 -15.61 15.12 38.13
CA VAL A 450 -15.83 15.24 36.68
C VAL A 450 -14.86 16.25 36.06
N ASP A 451 -14.61 17.36 36.75
CA ASP A 451 -13.65 18.40 36.32
C ASP A 451 -12.23 17.84 36.28
N ARG A 452 -11.79 17.11 37.31
CA ARG A 452 -10.48 16.44 37.32
C ARG A 452 -10.31 15.45 36.18
N LEU A 453 -11.33 14.63 35.88
CA LEU A 453 -11.28 13.67 34.78
C LEU A 453 -11.18 14.37 33.42
N ALA A 454 -11.90 15.48 33.24
CA ALA A 454 -11.82 16.28 32.02
C ALA A 454 -10.48 17.00 31.89
N GLU A 455 -9.95 17.55 32.98
CA GLU A 455 -8.63 18.20 33.04
C GLU A 455 -7.51 17.20 32.72
N GLN A 456 -7.54 16.00 33.28
CA GLN A 456 -6.57 14.93 33.00
C GLN A 456 -6.44 14.63 31.49
N MET A 457 -7.55 14.56 30.76
CA MET A 457 -7.53 14.34 29.30
C MET A 457 -7.09 15.56 28.50
N ARG A 458 -7.33 16.78 29.02
CA ARG A 458 -6.80 18.00 28.41
C ARG A 458 -5.30 18.09 28.60
N ASP A 459 -4.79 17.80 29.80
CA ASP A 459 -3.37 17.76 30.12
C ASP A 459 -2.64 16.69 29.29
N GLN A 460 -3.23 15.50 29.13
CA GLN A 460 -2.66 14.46 28.27
C GLN A 460 -2.57 14.94 26.81
N ALA A 461 -3.56 15.68 26.31
CA ALA A 461 -3.52 16.24 24.95
C ALA A 461 -2.44 17.32 24.80
N THR A 462 -2.23 18.15 25.83
CA THR A 462 -1.13 19.13 25.86
C THR A 462 0.23 18.43 25.84
N ALA A 463 0.45 17.46 26.74
CA ALA A 463 1.69 16.69 26.80
C ALA A 463 1.98 15.96 25.48
N HIS A 464 0.94 15.46 24.82
CA HIS A 464 1.04 14.85 23.50
C HIS A 464 1.47 15.84 22.42
N ALA A 465 0.86 17.03 22.36
CA ALA A 465 1.25 18.07 21.40
C ALA A 465 2.69 18.54 21.63
N GLU A 466 3.10 18.74 22.88
CA GLU A 466 4.48 19.06 23.26
C GLU A 466 5.47 17.97 22.83
N TRP A 467 5.06 16.70 22.94
CA TRP A 467 5.87 15.59 22.48
C TRP A 467 6.03 15.57 20.95
N ILE A 468 4.94 15.77 20.19
CA ILE A 468 5.01 15.87 18.71
C ILE A 468 5.91 17.03 18.31
N ASP A 469 5.78 18.18 18.96
CA ASP A 469 6.62 19.36 18.74
C ASP A 469 8.11 19.04 19.00
N CYS A 470 8.40 18.30 20.08
CA CYS A 470 9.73 17.84 20.40
C CYS A 470 10.31 16.89 19.33
N VAL A 471 9.58 15.86 18.90
CA VAL A 471 10.07 14.88 17.91
C VAL A 471 10.15 15.45 16.48
N THR A 472 9.38 16.51 16.20
CA THR A 472 9.47 17.32 14.97
C THR A 472 10.77 18.16 14.94
N GLY A 473 11.27 18.54 16.12
CA GLY A 473 12.56 19.18 16.34
C GLY A 473 12.48 20.65 16.79
N ARG A 474 13.50 21.08 17.54
CA ARG A 474 13.77 22.50 17.87
C ARG A 474 14.85 23.05 16.92
N GLY A 475 14.51 23.94 15.97
CA GLY A 475 15.49 24.55 15.04
C GLY A 475 14.93 24.99 13.67
N SER A 476 15.79 25.50 12.77
CA SER A 476 15.42 26.22 11.53
C SER A 476 14.95 25.36 10.34
N SER A 477 14.88 24.04 10.48
CA SER A 477 14.25 23.15 9.50
C SER A 477 13.58 21.99 10.23
N ARG A 478 12.39 22.26 10.79
CA ARG A 478 11.52 21.27 11.40
C ARG A 478 11.13 20.19 10.39
N ARG A 479 11.23 18.92 10.78
CA ARG A 479 10.73 17.79 9.99
C ARG A 479 9.82 16.99 10.88
N ASP A 480 8.52 17.06 10.62
CA ASP A 480 7.52 16.33 11.38
C ASP A 480 7.77 14.81 11.32
N PRO A 481 7.32 14.05 12.34
CA PRO A 481 7.60 12.62 12.45
C PRO A 481 7.15 11.80 11.23
N VAL A 482 6.07 12.22 10.55
CA VAL A 482 5.54 11.51 9.39
C VAL A 482 6.47 11.65 8.19
N VAL A 483 6.95 12.86 7.88
CA VAL A 483 7.96 13.08 6.83
C VAL A 483 9.25 12.30 7.11
N ARG A 484 9.68 12.25 8.38
CA ARG A 484 10.87 11.48 8.78
C ARG A 484 10.68 9.98 8.57
N LEU A 485 9.49 9.45 8.86
CA LEU A 485 9.16 8.05 8.62
C LEU A 485 9.02 7.72 7.13
N ILE A 486 8.44 8.61 6.32
CA ILE A 486 8.40 8.46 4.85
C ILE A 486 9.83 8.39 4.30
N ALA A 487 10.75 9.25 4.77
CA ALA A 487 12.14 9.20 4.37
C ALA A 487 12.82 7.87 4.74
N ARG A 488 12.52 7.31 5.92
CA ARG A 488 13.00 5.97 6.33
C ARG A 488 12.41 4.86 5.45
N HIS A 489 11.13 4.94 5.11
CA HIS A 489 10.48 3.97 4.21
C HIS A 489 11.13 3.99 2.81
N ARG A 490 11.40 5.19 2.26
CA ARG A 490 12.12 5.34 1.00
C ARG A 490 13.53 4.75 1.05
N ALA A 491 14.27 4.98 2.12
CA ALA A 491 15.59 4.37 2.30
C ALA A 491 15.51 2.83 2.31
N ALA A 492 14.50 2.25 2.98
CA ALA A 492 14.28 0.80 2.96
C ALA A 492 13.92 0.26 1.57
N LEU A 493 13.19 1.03 0.75
CA LEU A 493 12.88 0.67 -0.63
C LEU A 493 14.14 0.69 -1.52
N LEU A 494 15.01 1.69 -1.35
CA LEU A 494 16.29 1.77 -2.05
C LEU A 494 17.22 0.60 -1.68
N ASP A 495 17.22 0.15 -0.42
CA ASP A 495 17.93 -1.06 -0.01
C ASP A 495 17.42 -2.30 -0.77
N VAL A 496 16.09 -2.46 -0.90
CA VAL A 496 15.49 -3.56 -1.66
C VAL A 496 15.85 -3.48 -3.14
N GLU A 497 15.83 -2.28 -3.73
CA GLU A 497 16.23 -2.05 -5.12
C GLU A 497 17.68 -2.51 -5.37
N ASN A 498 18.61 -2.07 -4.52
CA ASN A 498 20.02 -2.45 -4.63
C ASN A 498 20.21 -3.97 -4.50
N LEU A 499 19.54 -4.61 -3.53
CA LEU A 499 19.63 -6.05 -3.33
C LEU A 499 19.00 -6.86 -4.48
N LEU A 500 17.94 -6.35 -5.12
CA LEU A 500 17.37 -6.96 -6.32
C LEU A 500 18.31 -6.84 -7.52
N LEU A 501 19.01 -5.72 -7.67
CA LEU A 501 20.04 -5.54 -8.70
C LEU A 501 21.21 -6.51 -8.51
N GLU A 502 21.69 -6.66 -7.27
CA GLU A 502 22.72 -7.63 -6.90
C GLU A 502 22.25 -9.07 -7.17
N ALA A 503 21.06 -9.44 -6.71
CA ALA A 503 20.48 -10.76 -6.94
C ALA A 503 20.30 -11.06 -8.44
N ARG A 504 19.97 -10.05 -9.25
CA ARG A 504 19.87 -10.19 -10.71
C ARG A 504 21.23 -10.44 -11.35
N SER A 505 22.26 -9.71 -10.93
CA SER A 505 23.63 -9.92 -11.41
C SER A 505 24.13 -11.32 -11.06
N SER A 506 23.94 -11.75 -9.80
CA SER A 506 24.32 -13.09 -9.37
C SER A 506 23.54 -14.19 -10.07
N PHE A 507 22.25 -13.99 -10.37
CA PHE A 507 21.49 -14.93 -11.19
C PHE A 507 22.09 -15.05 -12.59
N TYR A 508 22.38 -13.91 -13.24
CA TYR A 508 22.97 -13.89 -14.58
C TYR A 508 24.32 -14.62 -14.63
N GLU A 509 25.20 -14.35 -13.68
CA GLU A 509 26.52 -15.00 -13.58
C GLU A 509 26.42 -16.52 -13.35
N ASN A 510 25.39 -16.98 -12.62
CA ASN A 510 25.17 -18.41 -12.38
C ASN A 510 24.45 -19.11 -13.54
N ALA A 511 23.60 -18.39 -14.28
CA ALA A 511 22.80 -18.92 -15.37
C ALA A 511 23.53 -18.91 -16.72
N THR A 512 24.60 -18.12 -16.84
CA THR A 512 25.32 -17.94 -18.11
C THR A 512 26.79 -18.32 -18.02
N ARG A 513 27.40 -18.67 -19.15
CA ARG A 513 28.84 -18.95 -19.24
C ARG A 513 29.67 -17.67 -19.09
N PRO A 514 30.92 -17.76 -18.60
CA PRO A 514 31.82 -16.62 -18.53
C PRO A 514 31.99 -15.92 -19.89
N GLY A 515 31.81 -14.61 -19.91
CA GLY A 515 31.89 -13.79 -21.12
C GLY A 515 30.63 -13.79 -21.99
N ALA A 516 29.51 -14.37 -21.51
CA ALA A 516 28.20 -14.23 -22.14
C ALA A 516 27.76 -12.77 -22.21
N ASP A 517 27.18 -12.40 -23.34
CA ASP A 517 26.60 -11.07 -23.63
C ASP A 517 25.11 -11.15 -23.94
N ILE A 518 24.47 -12.28 -23.64
CA ILE A 518 23.06 -12.54 -23.90
C ILE A 518 22.15 -11.70 -22.98
N GLU A 519 21.16 -11.03 -23.55
CA GLU A 519 20.08 -10.38 -22.79
C GLU A 519 18.98 -11.41 -22.50
N LEU A 520 18.79 -11.76 -21.21
CA LEU A 520 17.82 -12.78 -20.80
C LEU A 520 16.37 -12.40 -21.09
N ASP A 521 16.05 -11.10 -21.01
CA ASP A 521 14.71 -10.56 -21.32
C ASP A 521 14.51 -10.29 -22.82
N GLY A 522 15.55 -10.53 -23.64
CA GLY A 522 15.56 -10.29 -25.08
C GLY A 522 15.05 -11.49 -25.90
N PRO A 523 14.83 -11.27 -27.21
CA PRO A 523 14.47 -12.35 -28.14
C PRO A 523 15.67 -13.27 -28.46
N ALA A 524 15.39 -14.48 -28.94
CA ALA A 524 16.40 -15.46 -29.34
C ALA A 524 17.13 -15.14 -30.67
N ASP A 525 16.75 -14.08 -31.38
CA ASP A 525 17.43 -13.62 -32.60
C ASP A 525 18.52 -12.56 -32.33
N GLN A 526 18.79 -12.28 -31.06
CA GLN A 526 19.83 -11.35 -30.62
C GLN A 526 21.22 -11.76 -31.12
N VAL A 527 22.01 -10.79 -31.57
CA VAL A 527 23.36 -11.03 -32.11
C VAL A 527 24.37 -11.10 -30.98
N THR A 528 25.17 -12.18 -30.93
CA THR A 528 26.17 -12.38 -29.87
C THR A 528 27.62 -12.32 -30.36
N ALA A 529 28.47 -11.63 -29.60
CA ALA A 529 29.92 -11.65 -29.75
C ALA A 529 30.59 -12.76 -28.92
N TYR A 530 29.82 -13.52 -28.14
CA TYR A 530 30.29 -14.60 -27.28
C TYR A 530 31.08 -15.65 -28.05
N ARG A 531 32.22 -16.06 -27.49
CA ARG A 531 33.06 -17.13 -28.03
C ARG A 531 33.55 -18.00 -26.87
N PRO A 532 33.32 -19.33 -26.91
CA PRO A 532 33.84 -20.22 -25.88
C PRO A 532 35.34 -20.08 -25.71
N GLN A 533 35.80 -20.07 -24.46
CA GLN A 533 37.22 -20.02 -24.11
C GLN A 533 37.81 -21.45 -24.15
N ASP A 534 39.12 -21.56 -24.38
CA ASP A 534 39.88 -22.81 -24.29
C ASP A 534 39.47 -23.95 -25.25
N LEU A 535 38.75 -23.64 -26.32
CA LEU A 535 38.35 -24.61 -27.34
C LEU A 535 39.56 -25.00 -28.21
N VAL A 536 39.78 -26.30 -28.39
CA VAL A 536 40.90 -26.88 -29.16
C VAL A 536 40.33 -27.86 -30.17
N ILE A 537 40.89 -27.89 -31.38
CA ILE A 537 40.45 -28.83 -32.42
C ILE A 537 41.33 -30.08 -32.35
N GLY A 538 40.75 -31.15 -31.82
CA GLY A 538 41.35 -32.50 -31.83
C GLY A 538 40.67 -33.43 -32.84
N PRO A 539 41.05 -34.71 -32.86
CA PRO A 539 40.31 -35.71 -33.63
C PRO A 539 38.93 -35.97 -33.02
N CYS A 540 37.89 -36.16 -33.84
CA CYS A 540 36.57 -36.51 -33.35
C CYS A 540 36.57 -37.91 -32.66
N PRO A 541 35.61 -38.21 -31.77
CA PRO A 541 35.44 -39.56 -31.25
C PRO A 541 35.28 -40.58 -32.38
N GLU A 542 36.04 -41.68 -32.33
CA GLU A 542 36.07 -42.72 -33.38
C GLU A 542 36.47 -42.23 -34.78
N ALA A 543 37.14 -41.08 -34.87
CA ALA A 543 37.54 -40.50 -36.15
C ALA A 543 38.52 -41.37 -36.95
N ASN A 544 38.38 -41.33 -38.26
CA ASN A 544 39.41 -41.81 -39.16
C ASN A 544 40.46 -40.71 -39.35
N THR A 545 41.53 -40.76 -38.56
CA THR A 545 42.54 -39.68 -38.51
C THR A 545 43.79 -39.96 -39.32
N CYS A 546 43.85 -41.09 -40.03
CA CYS A 546 45.05 -41.48 -40.77
C CYS A 546 46.35 -41.49 -39.91
N GLY A 547 46.20 -41.71 -38.60
CA GLY A 547 47.30 -41.67 -37.62
C GLY A 547 47.55 -40.32 -36.94
N SER A 548 46.88 -39.23 -37.36
CA SER A 548 47.05 -37.91 -36.75
C SER A 548 46.38 -37.82 -35.38
N ARG A 549 47.05 -37.15 -34.42
CA ARG A 549 46.51 -36.89 -33.06
C ARG A 549 46.82 -35.47 -32.56
N VAL A 550 47.03 -34.53 -33.47
CA VAL A 550 47.41 -33.16 -33.11
C VAL A 550 46.23 -32.37 -32.57
N ALA A 551 46.55 -31.45 -31.65
CA ALA A 551 45.67 -30.41 -31.16
C ALA A 551 45.93 -29.12 -31.95
N LEU A 552 44.92 -28.60 -32.64
CA LEU A 552 45.04 -27.38 -33.44
C LEU A 552 44.37 -26.20 -32.73
N PRO A 553 44.97 -25.01 -32.75
CA PRO A 553 44.41 -23.81 -32.12
C PRO A 553 43.16 -23.31 -32.87
N VAL A 554 42.13 -22.94 -32.12
CA VAL A 554 40.91 -22.33 -32.65
C VAL A 554 41.09 -20.81 -32.80
N SER A 555 40.55 -20.22 -33.86
CA SER A 555 40.43 -18.76 -33.99
C SER A 555 38.99 -18.30 -33.79
N ARG A 556 38.81 -17.02 -33.43
CA ARG A 556 37.49 -16.37 -33.34
C ARG A 556 36.68 -16.48 -34.63
N ALA A 557 37.36 -16.46 -35.78
CA ALA A 557 36.72 -16.55 -37.09
C ALA A 557 36.16 -17.95 -37.37
N LEU A 558 36.86 -19.01 -36.93
CA LEU A 558 36.34 -20.38 -37.02
C LEU A 558 35.11 -20.61 -36.14
N LEU A 559 35.09 -20.03 -34.93
CA LEU A 559 33.91 -20.09 -34.08
C LEU A 559 32.71 -19.33 -34.68
N GLY A 560 32.96 -18.37 -35.57
CA GLY A 560 31.92 -17.69 -36.36
C GLY A 560 31.24 -18.58 -37.41
N LEU A 561 31.71 -19.82 -37.61
CA LEU A 561 31.06 -20.80 -38.48
C LEU A 561 29.81 -21.43 -37.82
N PHE A 562 29.71 -21.36 -36.48
CA PHE A 562 28.50 -21.77 -35.79
C PHE A 562 27.39 -20.74 -36.02
N PRO A 563 26.16 -21.19 -36.38
CA PRO A 563 25.02 -20.28 -36.43
C PRO A 563 24.77 -19.63 -35.07
N ASN A 564 24.27 -18.39 -35.09
CA ASN A 564 24.07 -17.56 -33.90
C ASN A 564 23.25 -18.28 -32.79
N ALA A 565 22.19 -19.00 -33.16
CA ALA A 565 21.36 -19.75 -32.23
C ALA A 565 22.14 -20.77 -31.37
N PHE A 566 23.16 -21.42 -31.93
CA PHE A 566 23.99 -22.37 -31.18
C PHE A 566 24.97 -21.67 -30.23
N LEU A 567 25.44 -20.47 -30.59
CA LEU A 567 26.26 -19.63 -29.70
C LEU A 567 25.44 -19.09 -28.52
N LEU A 568 24.17 -18.75 -28.74
CA LEU A 568 23.26 -18.38 -27.67
C LEU A 568 22.94 -19.58 -26.76
N ALA A 569 22.67 -20.75 -27.33
CA ALA A 569 22.40 -21.97 -26.58
C ALA A 569 23.57 -22.38 -25.66
N ASP A 570 24.81 -22.23 -26.13
CA ASP A 570 26.02 -22.48 -25.33
C ASP A 570 26.12 -21.50 -24.15
N GLN A 571 25.83 -20.20 -24.37
CA GLN A 571 25.87 -19.17 -23.32
C GLN A 571 24.94 -19.45 -22.16
N VAL A 572 23.73 -19.94 -22.42
CA VAL A 572 22.74 -20.28 -21.39
C VAL A 572 22.88 -21.70 -20.86
N GLY A 573 23.94 -22.41 -21.26
CA GLY A 573 24.26 -23.74 -20.72
C GLY A 573 23.35 -24.87 -21.22
N MET A 574 22.64 -24.70 -22.34
CA MET A 574 21.83 -25.77 -22.95
C MET A 574 22.69 -26.90 -23.53
N GLY A 575 23.97 -26.66 -23.72
CA GLY A 575 24.94 -27.62 -24.22
C GLY A 575 26.34 -27.03 -24.34
N GLU A 576 27.20 -27.74 -25.07
CA GLU A 576 28.58 -27.38 -25.34
C GLU A 576 28.92 -27.47 -26.82
N LEU A 577 29.58 -26.42 -27.30
CA LEU A 577 30.17 -26.40 -28.64
C LEU A 577 31.50 -27.16 -28.66
N HIS A 578 31.69 -27.99 -29.68
CA HIS A 578 32.96 -28.66 -29.92
C HIS A 578 33.37 -28.57 -31.38
N LEU A 579 34.69 -28.45 -31.61
CA LEU A 579 35.32 -28.52 -32.91
C LEU A 579 36.27 -29.70 -32.94
N CYS A 580 36.17 -30.52 -33.97
CA CYS A 580 37.09 -31.63 -34.18
C CYS A 580 37.32 -31.87 -35.67
N TYR A 581 38.33 -32.66 -36.02
CA TYR A 581 38.55 -33.12 -37.39
C TYR A 581 38.31 -34.63 -37.54
N ASP A 582 37.80 -35.02 -38.70
CA ASP A 582 37.53 -36.41 -39.09
C ASP A 582 37.86 -36.63 -40.58
N GLN A 583 37.78 -37.87 -41.04
CA GLN A 583 37.96 -38.27 -42.44
C GLN A 583 39.27 -37.77 -43.04
N VAL A 584 40.36 -37.80 -42.26
CA VAL A 584 41.69 -37.45 -42.74
C VAL A 584 42.12 -38.53 -43.73
N ARG A 585 42.42 -38.15 -44.97
CA ARG A 585 42.76 -39.08 -46.05
C ARG A 585 43.56 -38.43 -47.17
N TRP A 586 44.23 -39.28 -47.95
CA TRP A 586 44.86 -38.86 -49.20
C TRP A 586 43.89 -39.01 -50.36
N VAL A 587 43.68 -37.95 -51.14
CA VAL A 587 42.80 -37.91 -52.32
C VAL A 587 43.58 -37.52 -53.56
N GLU A 588 42.95 -37.65 -54.74
CA GLU A 588 43.59 -37.36 -56.04
C GLU A 588 44.96 -38.05 -56.16
N ARG A 589 44.98 -39.32 -55.76
CA ARG A 589 46.21 -40.11 -55.59
C ARG A 589 46.76 -40.58 -56.93
N SER A 590 48.09 -40.58 -57.05
CA SER A 590 48.82 -41.16 -58.17
C SER A 590 50.02 -41.97 -57.71
N MET A 591 50.28 -43.07 -58.39
CA MET A 591 51.43 -43.95 -58.13
C MET A 591 52.49 -43.76 -59.22
N GLU A 592 53.73 -43.52 -58.80
CA GLU A 592 54.88 -43.43 -59.71
C GLU A 592 55.97 -44.45 -59.32
N PRO A 593 56.55 -45.21 -60.27
CA PRO A 593 57.67 -46.09 -59.98
C PRO A 593 58.85 -45.31 -59.37
N ALA A 594 59.37 -45.76 -58.22
CA ALA A 594 60.42 -45.02 -57.50
C ALA A 594 61.75 -44.96 -58.28
N ARG A 595 61.94 -45.84 -59.27
CA ARG A 595 63.05 -45.81 -60.23
C ARG A 595 62.55 -46.33 -61.58
N ARG A 596 63.08 -45.81 -62.70
CA ARG A 596 62.71 -46.20 -64.07
C ARG A 596 62.88 -47.71 -64.38
N SER A 597 63.72 -48.42 -63.62
CA SER A 597 63.99 -49.86 -63.79
C SER A 597 63.44 -50.75 -62.66
N ALA A 598 62.80 -50.20 -61.63
CA ALA A 598 62.30 -50.96 -60.49
C ALA A 598 60.77 -51.11 -60.55
N SER A 599 60.29 -52.32 -60.85
CA SER A 599 58.85 -52.60 -61.03
C SER A 599 58.09 -52.89 -59.74
N ARG A 600 58.77 -52.97 -58.59
CA ARG A 600 58.17 -53.44 -57.32
C ARG A 600 58.06 -52.40 -56.20
N VAL A 601 58.60 -51.20 -56.39
CA VAL A 601 58.53 -50.10 -55.41
C VAL A 601 58.03 -48.82 -56.08
N ALA A 602 57.17 -48.08 -55.39
CA ALA A 602 56.56 -46.86 -55.88
C ALA A 602 56.54 -45.75 -54.84
N ASN A 603 56.60 -44.52 -55.35
CA ASN A 603 56.28 -43.30 -54.62
C ASN A 603 54.79 -43.00 -54.87
N TYR A 604 54.03 -42.82 -53.80
CA TYR A 604 52.63 -42.45 -53.86
C TYR A 604 52.48 -40.97 -53.55
N PHE A 605 51.82 -40.28 -54.47
CA PHE A 605 51.57 -38.85 -54.40
C PHE A 605 50.07 -38.62 -54.23
N GLY A 606 49.68 -37.63 -53.44
CA GLY A 606 48.28 -37.30 -53.20
C GLY A 606 48.12 -35.95 -52.50
N ARG A 607 46.89 -35.45 -52.45
CA ARG A 607 46.54 -34.23 -51.72
C ARG A 607 45.88 -34.62 -50.40
N LEU A 608 46.22 -33.93 -49.32
CA LEU A 608 45.59 -34.20 -48.03
C LEU A 608 44.18 -33.61 -48.02
N SER A 609 43.20 -34.38 -47.53
CA SER A 609 41.85 -33.90 -47.29
C SER A 609 41.38 -34.34 -45.91
N PHE A 610 40.63 -33.48 -45.24
CA PHE A 610 40.00 -33.77 -43.95
C PHE A 610 38.73 -32.95 -43.78
N ASP A 611 37.86 -33.38 -42.88
CA ASP A 611 36.62 -32.71 -42.54
C ASP A 611 36.77 -32.00 -41.19
N LEU A 612 36.49 -30.70 -41.15
CA LEU A 612 36.29 -29.95 -39.92
C LEU A 612 34.81 -30.08 -39.51
N VAL A 613 34.57 -30.61 -38.33
CA VAL A 613 33.23 -30.89 -37.81
C VAL A 613 32.97 -30.01 -36.59
N GLY A 614 31.92 -29.20 -36.67
CA GLY A 614 31.35 -28.48 -35.55
C GLY A 614 30.19 -29.26 -34.97
N THR A 615 30.22 -29.58 -33.69
CA THR A 615 29.15 -30.31 -33.00
C THR A 615 28.62 -29.52 -31.81
N PHE A 616 27.38 -29.80 -31.42
CA PHE A 616 26.75 -29.28 -30.22
C PHE A 616 26.27 -30.46 -29.38
N ALA A 617 26.74 -30.55 -28.13
CA ALA A 617 26.42 -31.62 -27.20
C ALA A 617 25.53 -31.08 -26.08
N GLY A 618 24.27 -31.51 -26.02
CA GLY A 618 23.32 -31.18 -24.94
C GLY A 618 22.99 -32.40 -24.07
N GLU A 619 21.81 -32.41 -23.42
CA GLU A 619 21.26 -33.59 -22.73
C GLU A 619 20.79 -34.67 -23.71
N GLY A 620 21.72 -35.28 -24.45
CA GLY A 620 21.46 -36.30 -25.47
C GLY A 620 22.72 -36.65 -26.30
N ASP A 621 22.51 -37.14 -27.53
CA ASP A 621 23.60 -37.40 -28.48
C ASP A 621 24.13 -36.10 -29.09
N ALA A 622 25.46 -36.02 -29.31
CA ALA A 622 26.09 -34.89 -29.96
C ALA A 622 25.58 -34.72 -31.40
N ARG A 623 24.99 -33.57 -31.71
CA ARG A 623 24.51 -33.25 -33.06
C ARG A 623 25.59 -32.56 -33.87
N THR A 624 25.71 -32.92 -35.14
CA THR A 624 26.55 -32.17 -36.08
C THR A 624 25.85 -30.87 -36.46
N VAL A 625 26.51 -29.74 -36.20
CA VAL A 625 26.03 -28.40 -36.59
C VAL A 625 26.53 -28.05 -37.98
N PHE A 626 27.79 -28.38 -38.28
CA PHE A 626 28.33 -28.28 -39.63
C PHE A 626 29.44 -29.29 -39.86
N ARG A 627 29.63 -29.66 -41.13
CA ARG A 627 30.79 -30.41 -41.61
C ARG A 627 31.34 -29.75 -42.87
N TYR A 628 32.60 -29.34 -42.82
CA TYR A 628 33.30 -28.70 -43.92
C TYR A 628 34.51 -29.53 -44.34
N ARG A 629 34.60 -29.89 -45.61
CA ARG A 629 35.73 -30.66 -46.16
C ARG A 629 36.75 -29.72 -46.77
N LEU A 630 37.99 -29.80 -46.33
CA LEU A 630 39.13 -29.13 -46.96
C LEU A 630 39.91 -30.13 -47.80
N THR A 631 40.38 -29.68 -48.97
CA THR A 631 41.35 -30.43 -49.78
C THR A 631 42.54 -29.52 -50.10
N ASP A 632 43.72 -29.89 -49.57
CA ASP A 632 44.98 -29.16 -49.75
C ASP A 632 45.26 -28.89 -51.22
N SER A 633 45.91 -27.77 -51.57
CA SER A 633 46.24 -27.43 -52.94
C SER A 633 47.43 -28.15 -53.55
N GLU A 634 48.33 -28.68 -52.72
CA GLU A 634 49.58 -29.26 -53.17
C GLU A 634 49.56 -30.78 -53.11
N THR A 635 50.16 -31.42 -54.10
CA THR A 635 50.36 -32.87 -54.09
C THR A 635 51.63 -33.19 -53.30
N ARG A 636 51.54 -34.07 -52.30
CA ARG A 636 52.64 -34.51 -51.43
C ARG A 636 53.01 -35.96 -51.68
N HIS A 637 54.29 -36.30 -51.49
CA HIS A 637 54.77 -37.67 -51.46
C HIS A 637 54.46 -38.28 -50.09
N TYR A 638 53.34 -38.99 -49.96
CA TYR A 638 52.83 -39.43 -48.65
C TYR A 638 53.24 -40.85 -48.27
N LEU A 639 53.53 -41.71 -49.24
CA LEU A 639 53.95 -43.09 -48.99
C LEU A 639 55.01 -43.52 -50.00
N PHE A 640 56.06 -44.15 -49.50
CA PHE A 640 56.94 -44.98 -50.29
C PHE A 640 56.68 -46.44 -49.92
N GLY A 641 56.34 -47.30 -50.88
CA GLY A 641 55.90 -48.67 -50.61
C GLY A 641 56.03 -49.60 -51.81
N SER A 642 55.42 -50.79 -51.73
CA SER A 642 55.34 -51.69 -52.88
C SER A 642 54.49 -51.06 -53.98
N ALA A 643 54.87 -51.27 -55.25
CA ALA A 643 54.08 -50.85 -56.40
C ALA A 643 52.84 -51.77 -56.53
N ASP A 644 51.71 -51.36 -55.97
CA ASP A 644 50.49 -52.15 -55.87
C ASP A 644 49.26 -51.24 -55.97
N GLU A 645 48.41 -51.49 -56.95
CA GLU A 645 47.15 -50.74 -57.14
C GLU A 645 46.20 -50.87 -55.95
N ALA A 646 46.28 -51.97 -55.18
CA ALA A 646 45.51 -52.11 -53.95
C ALA A 646 45.91 -51.07 -52.90
N ILE A 647 47.19 -50.69 -52.83
CA ILE A 647 47.69 -49.64 -51.93
C ILE A 647 47.29 -48.26 -52.43
N LEU A 648 47.24 -48.04 -53.75
CA LEU A 648 46.76 -46.78 -54.32
C LEU A 648 45.29 -46.51 -53.94
N GLY A 649 44.48 -47.57 -53.81
CA GLY A 649 43.10 -47.51 -53.37
C GLY A 649 42.89 -47.22 -51.87
N GLU A 650 43.89 -47.41 -51.01
CA GLU A 650 43.79 -47.18 -49.56
C GLU A 650 43.83 -45.68 -49.22
N ASP A 651 42.75 -45.15 -48.62
CA ASP A 651 42.65 -43.73 -48.22
C ASP A 651 43.72 -43.37 -47.16
N CYS A 652 44.08 -44.36 -46.34
CA CYS A 652 45.05 -44.25 -45.25
C CYS A 652 45.91 -45.52 -45.10
N PRO A 653 47.04 -45.63 -45.83
CA PRO A 653 47.88 -46.83 -45.80
C PRO A 653 48.82 -46.89 -44.58
N ILE A 654 48.43 -46.35 -43.43
CA ILE A 654 49.31 -46.26 -42.26
C ILE A 654 49.70 -47.63 -41.69
N GLU A 655 48.82 -48.62 -41.81
CA GLU A 655 49.09 -50.01 -41.38
C GLU A 655 50.16 -50.72 -42.23
N ARG A 656 50.55 -50.11 -43.36
CA ARG A 656 51.60 -50.60 -44.25
C ARG A 656 52.98 -50.12 -43.81
N VAL A 657 53.07 -49.06 -43.02
CA VAL A 657 54.34 -48.46 -42.59
C VAL A 657 55.17 -49.47 -41.80
N GLY A 658 56.47 -49.56 -42.11
CA GLY A 658 57.40 -50.52 -41.52
C GLY A 658 57.32 -51.94 -42.10
N ARG A 659 56.37 -52.24 -43.00
CA ARG A 659 56.35 -53.54 -43.70
C ARG A 659 57.47 -53.61 -44.74
N SER A 660 58.11 -54.77 -44.83
CA SER A 660 59.17 -55.03 -45.81
C SER A 660 58.62 -55.22 -47.21
N VAL A 661 59.31 -54.64 -48.20
CA VAL A 661 59.03 -54.76 -49.62
C VAL A 661 60.21 -55.46 -50.26
N ALA A 662 59.95 -56.65 -50.81
CA ALA A 662 60.97 -57.45 -51.47
C ALA A 662 61.15 -56.99 -52.94
N SER A 663 62.27 -56.33 -53.23
CA SER A 663 62.65 -55.90 -54.58
C SER A 663 63.90 -56.64 -55.07
N ASN A 664 63.99 -56.88 -56.38
CA ASN A 664 65.14 -57.49 -57.03
C ASN A 664 66.05 -56.40 -57.64
N LEU A 665 67.36 -56.62 -57.66
CA LEU A 665 68.30 -55.73 -58.37
C LEU A 665 68.14 -55.87 -59.90
N PRO A 666 68.39 -54.81 -60.70
CA PRO A 666 68.36 -54.87 -62.17
C PRO A 666 69.32 -55.93 -62.73
N GLU A 667 68.98 -56.53 -63.89
CA GLU A 667 69.74 -57.66 -64.49
C GLU A 667 71.21 -57.33 -64.82
N ASP A 668 71.57 -56.05 -64.99
CA ASP A 668 72.92 -55.58 -65.37
C ASP A 668 73.85 -55.18 -64.20
N HIS A 669 73.54 -55.54 -62.95
CA HIS A 669 74.35 -55.12 -61.78
C HIS A 669 75.33 -56.23 -61.29
N PRO A 670 76.66 -55.99 -61.25
CA PRO A 670 77.61 -56.98 -60.76
C PRO A 670 77.59 -57.07 -59.22
N GLY A 671 77.03 -58.17 -58.70
CA GLY A 671 77.44 -58.85 -57.46
C GLY A 671 77.31 -58.12 -56.13
N LEU A 672 76.13 -58.15 -55.52
CA LEU A 672 75.95 -58.17 -54.06
C LEU A 672 74.91 -59.25 -53.70
N VAL A 673 75.32 -60.28 -52.96
CA VAL A 673 74.46 -61.38 -52.49
C VAL A 673 74.05 -61.09 -51.04
N PRO A 674 72.76 -61.21 -50.67
CA PRO A 674 71.63 -61.63 -51.51
C PRO A 674 71.21 -60.53 -52.50
N ASN A 675 70.82 -60.94 -53.72
CA ASN A 675 70.40 -60.09 -54.85
C ASN A 675 69.00 -59.45 -54.64
N ARG A 676 68.74 -59.00 -53.41
CA ARG A 676 67.45 -58.46 -52.95
C ARG A 676 67.70 -57.16 -52.19
N LEU A 677 67.01 -56.10 -52.59
CA LEU A 677 66.89 -54.90 -51.77
C LEU A 677 65.60 -55.05 -50.97
N THR A 678 65.74 -55.13 -49.65
CA THR A 678 64.59 -55.06 -48.74
C THR A 678 64.36 -53.59 -48.45
N TYR A 679 63.32 -53.03 -49.06
CA TYR A 679 62.84 -51.71 -48.69
C TYR A 679 61.87 -51.85 -47.52
N PHE A 680 61.72 -50.78 -46.75
CA PHE A 680 60.65 -50.69 -45.77
C PHE A 680 59.71 -49.60 -46.21
N THR A 681 58.41 -49.89 -46.12
CA THR A 681 57.38 -48.91 -46.40
C THR A 681 57.54 -47.76 -45.42
N SER A 682 57.63 -46.54 -45.91
CA SER A 682 57.82 -45.33 -45.10
C SER A 682 56.86 -44.24 -45.52
N THR A 683 56.58 -43.31 -44.61
CA THR A 683 55.77 -42.11 -44.85
C THR A 683 56.69 -40.90 -44.90
N PRO A 684 57.07 -40.41 -46.09
CA PRO A 684 57.90 -39.20 -46.21
C PRO A 684 57.20 -37.97 -45.65
N THR A 685 55.88 -37.90 -45.80
CA THR A 685 55.02 -36.85 -45.26
C THR A 685 53.88 -37.49 -44.47
N THR A 686 53.68 -37.07 -43.22
CA THR A 686 52.56 -37.53 -42.40
C THR A 686 51.42 -36.49 -42.41
N PRO A 687 50.15 -36.93 -42.33
CA PRO A 687 49.01 -36.02 -42.19
C PRO A 687 49.13 -35.04 -41.01
N GLU A 688 49.70 -35.52 -39.90
CA GLU A 688 50.01 -34.72 -38.72
C GLU A 688 51.01 -33.59 -39.00
N ALA A 689 52.09 -33.87 -39.72
CA ALA A 689 53.06 -32.85 -40.09
C ALA A 689 52.44 -31.80 -41.02
N GLU A 690 51.60 -32.20 -41.97
CA GLU A 690 50.92 -31.26 -42.87
C GLU A 690 49.87 -30.41 -42.15
N LEU A 691 49.09 -30.99 -41.24
CA LEU A 691 48.14 -30.24 -40.41
C LEU A 691 48.87 -29.16 -39.60
N LEU A 692 49.96 -29.51 -38.90
CA LEU A 692 50.72 -28.53 -38.12
C LEU A 692 51.41 -27.47 -39.00
N ALA A 693 51.96 -27.87 -40.15
CA ALA A 693 52.71 -26.96 -41.02
C ALA A 693 51.82 -25.94 -41.74
N ASN A 694 50.55 -26.29 -41.98
CA ASN A 694 49.65 -25.49 -42.82
C ASN A 694 48.45 -24.89 -42.07
N TRP A 695 48.21 -25.23 -40.80
CA TRP A 695 47.01 -24.79 -40.09
C TRP A 695 46.98 -23.27 -39.85
N ASP A 696 47.91 -22.75 -39.07
CA ASP A 696 48.06 -21.34 -38.72
C ASP A 696 49.30 -20.67 -39.35
N GLN A 697 50.08 -21.45 -40.09
CA GLN A 697 51.27 -21.04 -40.82
C GLN A 697 51.23 -21.65 -42.23
N GLY A 698 52.16 -21.29 -43.10
CA GLY A 698 52.24 -21.86 -44.45
C GLY A 698 51.04 -21.47 -45.32
N ALA A 699 50.19 -22.44 -45.66
CA ALA A 699 48.99 -22.23 -46.46
C ALA A 699 47.82 -21.59 -45.68
N GLU A 700 47.90 -21.52 -44.35
CA GLU A 700 46.89 -20.92 -43.46
C GLU A 700 45.48 -21.53 -43.66
N TRP A 701 45.39 -22.86 -43.63
CA TRP A 701 44.15 -23.62 -43.82
C TRP A 701 43.01 -23.17 -42.89
N ARG A 702 43.34 -22.66 -41.70
CA ARG A 702 42.36 -22.05 -40.80
C ARG A 702 41.51 -20.96 -41.47
N ASP A 703 42.13 -20.12 -42.29
CA ASP A 703 41.46 -18.98 -42.93
C ASP A 703 40.67 -19.41 -44.19
N TRP A 704 40.97 -20.60 -44.72
CA TRP A 704 40.25 -21.17 -45.86
C TRP A 704 38.82 -21.55 -45.51
N PHE A 705 38.59 -22.04 -44.29
CA PHE A 705 37.25 -22.30 -43.77
C PHE A 705 36.41 -21.03 -43.62
N VAL A 706 37.05 -19.90 -43.30
CA VAL A 706 36.37 -18.60 -43.16
C VAL A 706 36.06 -17.98 -44.52
N THR A 707 36.99 -18.11 -45.47
CA THR A 707 36.86 -17.52 -46.82
C THR A 707 36.13 -18.42 -47.83
N GLY A 708 35.88 -19.69 -47.48
CA GLY A 708 35.28 -20.70 -48.37
C GLY A 708 36.22 -21.20 -49.48
N ARG A 709 37.52 -20.91 -49.40
CA ARG A 709 38.48 -21.26 -50.44
C ARG A 709 38.86 -22.73 -50.36
N ARG A 710 38.51 -23.53 -51.38
CA ARG A 710 38.78 -24.99 -51.43
C ARG A 710 38.18 -25.76 -50.23
N VAL A 711 37.06 -25.24 -49.71
CA VAL A 711 36.27 -25.86 -48.66
C VAL A 711 34.89 -26.18 -49.21
N GLU A 712 34.50 -27.45 -49.10
CA GLU A 712 33.18 -27.94 -49.49
C GLU A 712 32.28 -28.05 -48.26
N ARG A 713 31.04 -27.54 -48.34
CA ARG A 713 30.01 -27.69 -47.30
C ARG A 713 29.32 -29.04 -47.46
N VAL A 714 29.66 -29.98 -46.57
CA VAL A 714 29.12 -31.35 -46.58
C VAL A 714 27.80 -31.41 -45.83
N GLU A 715 27.73 -30.78 -44.67
CA GLU A 715 26.54 -30.79 -43.81
C GLU A 715 26.42 -29.44 -43.09
N ALA A 716 25.18 -28.99 -42.86
CA ALA A 716 24.91 -27.90 -41.94
C ALA A 716 23.48 -27.94 -41.43
N ALA A 717 23.34 -27.71 -40.13
CA ALA A 717 22.07 -27.66 -39.43
C ALA A 717 21.28 -26.40 -39.79
N ASP A 718 19.96 -26.54 -39.80
CA ASP A 718 19.02 -25.42 -39.76
C ASP A 718 19.01 -24.81 -38.34
N PRO A 719 19.27 -23.50 -38.18
CA PRO A 719 19.21 -22.85 -36.87
C PRO A 719 17.79 -22.71 -36.31
N GLY A 720 16.73 -22.79 -37.12
CA GLY A 720 15.36 -22.46 -36.70
C GLY A 720 14.87 -23.26 -35.49
N ASP A 721 15.13 -24.57 -35.44
CA ASP A 721 14.77 -25.41 -34.29
C ASP A 721 15.52 -24.99 -33.02
N MET A 722 16.78 -24.53 -33.15
CA MET A 722 17.58 -24.08 -32.03
C MET A 722 17.14 -22.70 -31.54
N GLU A 723 16.73 -21.79 -32.42
CA GLU A 723 16.17 -20.49 -32.04
C GLU A 723 14.91 -20.64 -31.18
N VAL A 724 14.02 -21.56 -31.55
CA VAL A 724 12.81 -21.89 -30.75
C VAL A 724 13.20 -22.45 -29.38
N ALA A 725 14.20 -23.35 -29.34
CA ALA A 725 14.68 -23.94 -28.09
C ALA A 725 15.32 -22.89 -27.17
N VAL A 726 16.15 -22.00 -27.71
CA VAL A 726 16.75 -20.88 -26.97
C VAL A 726 15.67 -19.94 -26.45
N GLN A 727 14.66 -19.61 -27.25
CA GLN A 727 13.56 -18.76 -26.80
C GLN A 727 12.79 -19.38 -25.62
N ALA A 728 12.60 -20.71 -25.64
CA ALA A 728 11.97 -21.44 -24.54
C ALA A 728 12.85 -21.43 -23.27
N GLU A 729 14.17 -21.64 -23.41
CA GLU A 729 15.10 -21.59 -22.27
C GLU A 729 15.20 -20.18 -21.68
N LEU A 730 15.26 -19.12 -22.51
CA LEU A 730 15.23 -17.73 -22.05
C LEU A 730 13.97 -17.45 -21.23
N ALA A 731 12.80 -17.90 -21.71
CA ALA A 731 11.55 -17.76 -20.96
C ALA A 731 11.57 -18.52 -19.62
N ASP A 732 12.14 -19.73 -19.57
CA ASP A 732 12.29 -20.47 -18.31
C ASP A 732 13.28 -19.81 -17.35
N LEU A 733 14.41 -19.31 -17.84
CA LEU A 733 15.40 -18.56 -17.06
C LEU A 733 14.80 -17.29 -16.46
N VAL A 734 14.05 -16.51 -17.24
CA VAL A 734 13.31 -15.34 -16.74
C VAL A 734 12.31 -15.77 -15.66
N ASN A 735 11.54 -16.83 -15.87
CA ASN A 735 10.60 -17.34 -14.87
C ASN A 735 11.27 -17.86 -13.60
N ARG A 736 12.45 -18.50 -13.70
CA ARG A 736 13.26 -18.92 -12.55
C ARG A 736 13.79 -17.71 -11.79
N ARG A 737 14.35 -16.72 -12.49
CA ARG A 737 14.83 -15.45 -11.93
C ARG A 737 13.73 -14.73 -11.15
N GLU A 738 12.57 -14.50 -11.77
CA GLU A 738 11.46 -13.80 -11.11
C GLU A 738 10.98 -14.55 -9.87
N ARG A 739 10.86 -15.89 -9.94
CA ARG A 739 10.49 -16.70 -8.77
C ARG A 739 11.51 -16.57 -7.62
N GLN A 740 12.80 -16.60 -7.94
CA GLN A 740 13.87 -16.45 -6.95
C GLN A 740 13.90 -15.05 -6.32
N MET A 741 13.62 -13.99 -7.08
CA MET A 741 13.56 -12.62 -6.57
C MET A 741 12.30 -12.33 -5.76
N VAL A 742 11.15 -12.84 -6.19
CA VAL A 742 9.86 -12.54 -5.53
C VAL A 742 9.67 -13.35 -4.25
N ALA A 743 10.21 -14.57 -4.16
CA ALA A 743 10.02 -15.41 -2.98
C ALA A 743 10.51 -14.75 -1.67
N PRO A 744 11.71 -14.14 -1.60
CA PRO A 744 12.16 -13.36 -0.44
C PRO A 744 11.28 -12.15 -0.09
N LEU A 745 10.67 -11.52 -1.10
CA LEU A 745 9.85 -10.32 -0.91
C LEU A 745 8.47 -10.63 -0.30
N ILE A 746 7.91 -11.81 -0.58
CA ILE A 746 6.59 -12.20 -0.08
C ILE A 746 6.68 -12.90 1.28
N ASN A 747 7.73 -13.70 1.50
CA ASN A 747 7.82 -14.51 2.70
C ASN A 747 8.28 -13.69 3.93
N PRO A 748 7.66 -13.89 5.11
CA PRO A 748 8.13 -13.26 6.34
C PRO A 748 9.44 -13.90 6.82
N PRO A 749 10.29 -13.16 7.55
CA PRO A 749 11.51 -13.71 8.12
C PRO A 749 11.19 -14.79 9.15
N ARG A 750 11.90 -15.90 9.08
CA ARG A 750 11.96 -16.96 10.10
C ARG A 750 13.12 -16.70 11.06
N SER A 751 13.05 -17.28 12.25
CA SER A 751 14.12 -17.15 13.25
C SER A 751 15.43 -17.69 12.68
N GLY A 752 16.46 -16.84 12.65
CA GLY A 752 17.77 -17.17 12.08
C GLY A 752 17.92 -16.88 10.58
N ASP A 753 16.92 -16.27 9.92
CA ASP A 753 17.04 -15.87 8.52
C ASP A 753 18.17 -14.86 8.32
N ALA A 754 19.06 -15.19 7.39
CA ALA A 754 20.19 -14.35 6.99
C ALA A 754 20.04 -13.78 5.56
N ASP A 755 18.92 -14.06 4.88
CA ASP A 755 18.67 -13.53 3.53
C ASP A 755 18.51 -12.00 3.59
N PRO A 756 19.43 -11.23 2.99
CA PRO A 756 19.40 -9.78 3.03
C PRO A 756 18.11 -9.18 2.44
N LEU A 757 17.54 -9.82 1.41
CA LEU A 757 16.35 -9.34 0.72
C LEU A 757 15.09 -9.51 1.58
N VAL A 758 14.99 -10.64 2.30
CA VAL A 758 13.92 -10.86 3.29
C VAL A 758 13.99 -9.82 4.41
N LEU A 759 15.19 -9.52 4.91
CA LEU A 759 15.40 -8.53 5.97
C LEU A 759 15.12 -7.10 5.49
N ALA A 760 15.53 -6.73 4.27
CA ALA A 760 15.24 -5.43 3.69
C ALA A 760 13.73 -5.24 3.45
N MET A 761 13.05 -6.24 2.89
CA MET A 761 11.60 -6.19 2.72
C MET A 761 10.85 -6.19 4.06
N SER A 762 11.43 -6.76 5.12
CA SER A 762 10.91 -6.59 6.48
C SER A 762 10.92 -5.14 6.91
N ARG A 763 12.02 -4.42 6.69
CA ARG A 763 12.12 -2.98 7.02
C ARG A 763 11.11 -2.15 6.23
N VAL A 764 10.88 -2.47 4.96
CA VAL A 764 9.84 -1.81 4.13
C VAL A 764 8.45 -2.01 4.76
N ALA A 765 8.09 -3.23 5.12
CA ALA A 765 6.80 -3.54 5.76
C ALA A 765 6.67 -2.89 7.15
N ASP A 766 7.72 -2.97 7.97
CA ASP A 766 7.74 -2.44 9.34
C ASP A 766 7.60 -0.91 9.34
N THR A 767 8.30 -0.21 8.42
CA THR A 767 8.18 1.26 8.28
C THR A 767 6.83 1.70 7.74
N ALA A 768 6.24 0.98 6.78
CA ALA A 768 4.89 1.27 6.29
C ALA A 768 3.83 1.08 7.39
N ALA A 769 3.93 -0.01 8.16
CA ALA A 769 3.04 -0.28 9.28
C ALA A 769 3.22 0.75 10.40
N LEU A 770 4.45 1.10 10.76
CA LEU A 770 4.72 2.15 11.76
C LEU A 770 4.14 3.50 11.33
N LEU A 771 4.30 3.89 10.06
CA LEU A 771 3.72 5.13 9.53
C LEU A 771 2.20 5.16 9.70
N ARG A 772 1.52 4.05 9.37
CA ARG A 772 0.08 3.92 9.58
C ARG A 772 -0.30 4.04 11.06
N ARG A 773 0.39 3.33 11.95
CA ARG A 773 0.11 3.37 13.40
C ARG A 773 0.32 4.75 13.99
N MET A 774 1.34 5.48 13.54
CA MET A 774 1.57 6.87 13.91
C MET A 774 0.43 7.79 13.46
N LEU A 775 -0.11 7.58 12.26
CA LEU A 775 -1.26 8.34 11.78
C LEU A 775 -2.55 7.98 12.55
N GLU A 776 -2.74 6.72 12.93
CA GLU A 776 -3.86 6.28 13.77
C GLU A 776 -3.83 6.91 15.19
N LEU A 777 -2.65 7.07 15.78
CA LEU A 777 -2.48 7.65 17.11
C LEU A 777 -2.53 9.19 17.11
N HIS A 778 -1.76 9.83 16.24
CA HIS A 778 -1.51 11.28 16.32
C HIS A 778 -2.34 12.08 15.32
N TYR A 779 -2.90 11.44 14.30
CA TYR A 779 -3.72 12.09 13.28
C TYR A 779 -5.01 11.29 12.96
N PRO A 780 -5.75 10.80 13.99
CA PRO A 780 -6.85 9.86 13.82
C PRO A 780 -7.94 10.37 12.88
N ARG A 781 -8.33 11.66 12.93
CA ARG A 781 -9.39 12.17 12.05
C ARG A 781 -8.94 12.21 10.60
N LEU A 782 -7.69 12.59 10.38
CA LEU A 782 -7.10 12.63 9.05
C LEU A 782 -7.09 11.23 8.42
N ILE A 783 -6.54 10.20 9.08
CA ILE A 783 -6.49 8.86 8.49
C ILE A 783 -7.89 8.21 8.36
N ARG A 784 -8.85 8.60 9.21
CA ARG A 784 -10.23 8.09 9.19
C ARG A 784 -11.12 8.73 8.12
N GLN A 785 -10.91 10.01 7.81
CA GLN A 785 -11.86 10.81 7.03
C GLN A 785 -11.25 11.53 5.81
N HIS A 786 -9.93 11.65 5.71
CA HIS A 786 -9.27 12.27 4.56
C HIS A 786 -8.94 11.22 3.49
N ALA A 787 -9.81 11.08 2.49
CA ALA A 787 -9.68 10.07 1.45
C ALA A 787 -8.31 10.06 0.74
N PRO A 788 -7.68 11.20 0.37
CA PRO A 788 -6.36 11.19 -0.26
C PRO A 788 -5.29 10.50 0.60
N ILE A 789 -5.23 10.81 1.90
CA ILE A 789 -4.25 10.19 2.81
C ILE A 789 -4.60 8.73 3.07
N ARG A 790 -5.89 8.41 3.29
CA ARG A 790 -6.34 7.02 3.49
C ARG A 790 -6.01 6.12 2.30
N SER A 791 -6.23 6.60 1.07
CA SER A 791 -5.91 5.87 -0.18
C SER A 791 -4.44 5.49 -0.33
N MET A 792 -3.55 6.35 0.16
CA MET A 792 -2.10 6.15 0.09
C MET A 792 -1.57 5.19 1.17
N LEU A 793 -2.42 4.76 2.10
CA LEU A 793 -2.06 3.87 3.21
C LEU A 793 -2.80 2.55 3.15
N ALA A 794 -4.13 2.60 3.02
CA ALA A 794 -5.02 1.43 3.07
C ALA A 794 -5.58 1.05 1.68
N GLY A 795 -5.60 1.98 0.72
CA GLY A 795 -6.07 1.73 -0.64
C GLY A 795 -5.13 0.87 -1.48
N GLU A 796 -5.59 0.42 -2.65
CA GLU A 796 -4.82 -0.43 -3.58
C GLU A 796 -3.49 0.18 -4.03
N ALA A 797 -3.46 1.51 -4.14
CA ALA A 797 -2.29 2.29 -4.49
C ALA A 797 -1.41 2.66 -3.28
N GLY A 798 -1.72 2.17 -2.09
CA GLY A 798 -1.02 2.49 -0.85
C GLY A 798 0.42 1.96 -0.79
N LEU A 799 1.14 2.30 0.28
CA LEU A 799 2.56 1.94 0.46
C LEU A 799 2.84 0.45 0.23
N VAL A 800 4.05 0.15 -0.24
CA VAL A 800 4.46 -1.22 -0.55
C VAL A 800 4.64 -2.00 0.75
N THR A 801 3.93 -3.12 0.84
CA THR A 801 4.01 -4.13 1.90
C THR A 801 4.15 -5.51 1.26
N ARG A 802 4.37 -6.56 2.07
CA ARG A 802 4.44 -7.94 1.55
C ARG A 802 3.17 -8.38 0.82
N ASP A 803 2.01 -8.05 1.38
CA ASP A 803 0.73 -8.37 0.75
C ASP A 803 0.56 -7.60 -0.57
N ARG A 804 1.07 -6.37 -0.63
CA ARG A 804 1.08 -5.59 -1.87
C ARG A 804 2.02 -6.18 -2.92
N VAL A 805 3.18 -6.70 -2.53
CA VAL A 805 4.09 -7.42 -3.44
C VAL A 805 3.39 -8.62 -4.07
N ARG A 806 2.61 -9.39 -3.29
CA ARG A 806 1.82 -10.50 -3.82
C ARG A 806 0.81 -10.01 -4.87
N LEU A 807 0.07 -8.94 -4.58
CA LEU A 807 -0.89 -8.35 -5.52
C LEU A 807 -0.20 -7.84 -6.81
N LEU A 808 0.94 -7.17 -6.69
CA LEU A 808 1.70 -6.66 -7.84
C LEU A 808 2.21 -7.81 -8.72
N ARG A 809 2.66 -8.91 -8.11
CA ARG A 809 3.05 -10.12 -8.81
C ARG A 809 1.86 -10.72 -9.58
N ASP A 810 0.69 -10.81 -8.95
CA ASP A 810 -0.52 -11.35 -9.58
C ASP A 810 -0.99 -10.47 -10.75
N GLN A 811 -0.66 -9.17 -10.73
CA GLN A 811 -0.87 -8.21 -11.81
C GLN A 811 0.22 -8.24 -12.90
N GLY A 812 1.23 -9.13 -12.79
CA GLY A 812 2.30 -9.26 -13.77
C GLY A 812 3.41 -8.19 -13.67
N VAL A 813 3.49 -7.47 -12.56
CA VAL A 813 4.58 -6.51 -12.33
C VAL A 813 5.87 -7.25 -11.98
N ALA A 814 6.93 -7.00 -12.75
CA ALA A 814 8.25 -7.60 -12.53
C ALA A 814 8.85 -7.16 -11.18
N ALA A 815 9.60 -8.06 -10.54
CA ALA A 815 10.18 -7.80 -9.21
C ALA A 815 11.06 -6.54 -9.19
N SER A 816 11.84 -6.32 -10.25
CA SER A 816 12.74 -5.18 -10.39
C SER A 816 12.03 -3.83 -10.43
N ARG A 817 10.74 -3.79 -10.77
CA ARG A 817 9.96 -2.54 -10.85
C ARG A 817 9.22 -2.19 -9.56
N MET A 818 9.10 -3.14 -8.64
CA MET A 818 8.36 -2.94 -7.39
C MET A 818 8.96 -1.84 -6.48
N PRO A 819 10.30 -1.70 -6.34
CA PRO A 819 10.88 -0.62 -5.55
C PRO A 819 10.61 0.76 -6.12
N GLU A 820 10.76 0.94 -7.45
CA GLU A 820 10.47 2.20 -8.16
C GLU A 820 9.02 2.64 -7.90
N LEU A 821 8.06 1.71 -8.08
CA LEU A 821 6.65 1.96 -7.78
C LEU A 821 6.43 2.33 -6.30
N GLY A 822 7.17 1.69 -5.39
CA GLY A 822 7.14 2.03 -3.97
C GLY A 822 7.64 3.44 -3.68
N LEU A 823 8.70 3.88 -4.35
CA LEU A 823 9.25 5.23 -4.21
C LEU A 823 8.28 6.29 -4.73
N GLU A 824 7.64 6.05 -5.87
CA GLU A 824 6.57 6.92 -6.41
C GLU A 824 5.38 7.03 -5.45
N ARG A 825 4.96 5.92 -4.83
CA ARG A 825 3.90 5.91 -3.82
C ARG A 825 4.28 6.71 -2.58
N ALA A 826 5.51 6.54 -2.10
CA ALA A 826 6.03 7.29 -0.96
C ALA A 826 6.16 8.80 -1.26
N GLU A 827 6.53 9.18 -2.48
CA GLU A 827 6.57 10.58 -2.92
C GLU A 827 5.18 11.20 -2.92
N ARG A 828 4.19 10.53 -3.50
CA ARG A 828 2.79 11.01 -3.51
C ARG A 828 2.26 11.24 -2.09
N LEU A 829 2.55 10.32 -1.17
CA LEU A 829 2.20 10.48 0.23
C LEU A 829 2.92 11.68 0.88
N SER A 830 4.20 11.87 0.56
CA SER A 830 4.96 13.03 1.05
C SER A 830 4.38 14.36 0.55
N SER A 831 4.03 14.46 -0.74
CA SER A 831 3.44 15.66 -1.31
C SER A 831 2.08 15.95 -0.67
N ALA A 832 1.18 14.95 -0.64
CA ALA A 832 -0.15 15.10 -0.05
C ALA A 832 -0.10 15.43 1.45
N TRP A 833 0.92 14.93 2.17
CA TRP A 833 1.15 15.30 3.55
C TRP A 833 1.58 16.76 3.68
N LEU A 834 2.56 17.22 2.89
CA LEU A 834 3.07 18.59 2.97
C LEU A 834 2.04 19.66 2.58
N ASP A 835 1.02 19.31 1.80
CA ASP A 835 -0.12 20.18 1.47
C ASP A 835 -1.06 20.43 2.66
N LEU A 836 -0.93 19.66 3.76
CA LEU A 836 -1.74 19.84 4.96
C LEU A 836 -1.26 21.03 5.81
N PRO A 837 -2.18 21.68 6.57
CA PRO A 837 -1.82 22.79 7.45
C PRO A 837 -0.66 22.45 8.38
N GLU A 838 0.31 23.35 8.49
CA GLU A 838 1.49 23.16 9.35
C GLU A 838 1.09 22.95 10.82
N ALA A 839 0.12 23.72 11.33
CA ALA A 839 -0.41 23.57 12.68
C ALA A 839 -0.96 22.17 12.97
N LEU A 840 -1.61 21.52 11.97
CA LEU A 840 -2.04 20.13 12.08
C LEU A 840 -0.82 19.20 12.14
N ARG A 841 0.12 19.34 11.20
CA ARG A 841 1.29 18.45 11.10
C ARG A 841 2.17 18.50 12.36
N GLU A 842 2.35 19.67 12.96
CA GLU A 842 3.26 19.86 14.10
C GLU A 842 2.64 19.55 15.47
N GLN A 843 1.30 19.56 15.60
CA GLN A 843 0.63 19.39 16.90
C GLN A 843 -0.22 18.12 17.00
N GLY A 844 -0.52 17.48 15.87
CA GLY A 844 -1.40 16.31 15.83
C GLY A 844 -2.85 16.63 16.19
N GLN A 845 -3.59 15.57 16.50
CA GLN A 845 -5.02 15.59 16.78
C GLN A 845 -5.32 14.74 18.00
N ARG A 846 -6.28 15.19 18.80
CA ARG A 846 -6.86 14.36 19.85
C ARG A 846 -7.72 13.25 19.24
N ALA A 847 -7.74 12.10 19.91
CA ALA A 847 -8.61 10.99 19.55
C ALA A 847 -10.11 11.39 19.59
N PRO A 848 -10.89 11.04 18.55
CA PRO A 848 -12.32 11.31 18.49
C PRO A 848 -13.13 10.76 19.67
N GLU A 849 -12.69 9.62 20.22
CA GLU A 849 -13.28 8.97 21.39
C GLU A 849 -13.17 9.82 22.66
N ILE A 850 -12.09 10.59 22.81
CA ILE A 850 -11.95 11.54 23.94
C ILE A 850 -12.86 12.74 23.75
N ASP A 851 -12.92 13.31 22.52
CA ASP A 851 -13.82 14.44 22.24
C ASP A 851 -15.28 14.08 22.54
N TYR A 852 -15.70 12.87 22.14
CA TYR A 852 -17.02 12.32 22.46
C TYR A 852 -17.25 12.26 23.98
N SER A 853 -16.32 11.68 24.73
CA SER A 853 -16.51 11.47 26.17
C SER A 853 -16.42 12.78 26.98
N LEU A 854 -15.57 13.74 26.58
CA LEU A 854 -15.54 15.08 27.18
C LEU A 854 -16.87 15.83 26.97
N GLU A 855 -17.44 15.74 25.77
CA GLU A 855 -18.76 16.30 25.48
C GLU A 855 -19.84 15.75 26.43
N ARG A 856 -19.81 14.44 26.68
CA ARG A 856 -20.72 13.74 27.60
C ARG A 856 -20.53 14.18 29.06
N LEU A 857 -19.29 14.29 29.51
CA LEU A 857 -18.95 14.77 30.87
C LEU A 857 -19.41 16.22 31.08
N SER A 858 -19.14 17.12 30.13
CA SER A 858 -19.61 18.51 30.20
C SER A 858 -21.13 18.62 30.17
N LYS A 859 -21.82 17.74 29.44
CA LYS A 859 -23.29 17.67 29.46
C LYS A 859 -23.79 17.27 30.85
N LEU A 860 -23.23 16.22 31.43
CA LEU A 860 -23.58 15.76 32.78
C LEU A 860 -23.37 16.86 33.82
N GLN A 861 -22.25 17.57 33.76
CA GLN A 861 -21.93 18.66 34.69
C GLN A 861 -22.99 19.77 34.64
N ARG A 862 -23.46 20.15 33.45
CA ARG A 862 -24.54 21.13 33.27
C ARG A 862 -25.87 20.63 33.81
N GLU A 863 -26.21 19.36 33.58
CA GLU A 863 -27.43 18.74 34.09
C GLU A 863 -27.45 18.61 35.61
N MET A 864 -26.28 18.48 36.25
CA MET A 864 -26.13 18.46 37.71
C MET A 864 -26.09 19.85 38.37
N GLY A 865 -25.74 20.89 37.60
CA GLY A 865 -25.65 22.27 38.07
C GLY A 865 -26.99 23.02 38.04
N GLN A 866 -27.97 22.48 37.31
CA GLN A 866 -29.38 22.90 37.29
C GLN A 866 -30.16 22.15 38.37
#